data_AF-A0A4X1VG69-F1
#
_entry.id   AF-A0A4X1VG69-F1
#
_cell.length_a   1.000
_cell.length_b   1.000
_cell.length_c   1.000
_cell.angle_alpha   90.00
_cell.angle_beta   90.00
_cell.angle_gamma   90.00
#
_symmetry.space_group_name_H-M   'P 1'
#
loop_
_entity.id
_entity.type
_entity.pdbx_description
1 polymer ?
#
loop_
_entity_poly.entity_id
_entity_poly.type
_entity_poly.pdbx_seq_one_letter_code
_entity_poly.pdbx_strand_id
1 'polypeptide(L)'
;MPGVARPPLPLLLWLLLLARPGRPLDLADYTYDLGEEDDAEPLNYKDPCKAAAFLGDIALDEEDLRFQVQQAADLRQRTTRKSSIKAAVPGNSSTLQCQSTRGQPQRRSHGKWRSRSRSRRAATSRPERVWPDGVIPFVIGGNFTGSQRAVFRQAMRHWEKHTCVTFLERTDEDSYIVFTYRPCGCCSYVGRRGGGPQAISIGKNCDKFGIVVHELGHVIGFWHEHTRPDRDRHVSIVRENIQPGQEYNFLKMEVQEVESLGETYDFDSIMHYARNTFSRGIFLDTIVPKYEVNGVKPPIGQRTRLSKGDIAQARKLYKCPACGETLQDSTGNFSSPEYPNGYSAHMHCVWRISVTPGEKIILNFTSMDLYRSRLCWYDYVEVRDGFWRKAPLRGRFCGGKLPEPIVSTDSRLWVEFRSSSNWVGKGFFAVYEAICGGDVKKDNGHIQSPNYPDDYRPSKVCIWRIQVSEGFHVGLTFQSFEIERHDSCAYDYLEVRDGHSESSTLIGRYCGYEKPDDIKSTSSRLWLKFVSDGSINKAGFAVNFFKEVDECSRPNRGGCEQRCLNTLGSYKCSCDPGYELAPDKRRCEAACGGFLTKLNGSITSPGWPKEYPPNKNCIWQLVAPTQYRISLQFDFFETEGNDVCKYDFVEVRSGLTADSKLHGKFCGSEKPEVITSQYNNMRVEFKSDNTVSKKGFKAHFFSEKRPALQPPRGRPHQLKFRVQKRNRTPQ
;
A
#
# COMPACT_ATOMS: atom_id res chain seq x y z
N MET A 1 13.05 55.26 15.05
CA MET A 1 13.33 55.03 16.49
C MET A 1 12.00 54.84 17.20
N PRO A 2 11.87 54.02 18.25
CA PRO A 2 12.91 53.29 19.01
C PRO A 2 12.95 51.79 18.61
N GLY A 3 14.02 51.00 18.70
CA GLY A 3 15.24 51.08 19.49
C GLY A 3 15.29 49.88 20.45
N VAL A 4 16.44 49.19 20.49
CA VAL A 4 16.84 48.06 21.39
C VAL A 4 16.56 46.66 20.80
N ALA A 5 17.45 45.67 20.78
CA ALA A 5 18.92 45.54 20.80
C ALA A 5 19.20 44.06 20.45
N ARG A 6 20.25 43.78 19.68
CA ARG A 6 20.75 42.39 19.49
C ARG A 6 21.47 41.92 20.76
N PRO A 7 21.29 40.66 21.21
CA PRO A 7 22.32 39.97 21.96
C PRO A 7 23.10 39.00 21.04
N PRO A 8 24.43 38.87 21.23
CA PRO A 8 25.23 37.83 20.62
C PRO A 8 25.18 36.56 21.49
N LEU A 9 25.28 35.37 20.88
CA LEU A 9 25.57 34.13 21.62
C LEU A 9 26.76 33.41 21.00
N PRO A 10 27.55 32.70 21.83
CA PRO A 10 28.98 32.54 21.69
C PRO A 10 29.39 31.14 21.20
N LEU A 11 30.72 30.99 21.06
CA LEU A 11 31.48 29.79 20.79
C LEU A 11 30.91 28.49 21.37
N LEU A 12 30.81 27.48 20.50
CA LEU A 12 31.29 26.12 20.80
C LEU A 12 31.73 25.46 19.49
N LEU A 13 32.78 26.04 18.90
CA LEU A 13 33.70 25.34 18.04
C LEU A 13 34.83 24.88 18.97
N TRP A 14 34.92 23.59 19.26
CA TRP A 14 36.15 22.88 19.64
C TRP A 14 35.88 21.37 19.61
N LEU A 15 36.89 20.63 19.16
CA LEU A 15 37.00 19.17 19.03
C LEU A 15 36.51 18.56 17.71
N LEU A 16 37.35 18.61 16.67
CA LEU A 16 38.31 17.51 16.39
C LEU A 16 39.11 17.80 15.11
N LEU A 17 40.20 18.56 15.27
CA LEU A 17 41.38 18.47 14.42
C LEU A 17 42.44 17.71 15.21
N LEU A 18 42.76 16.49 14.81
CA LEU A 18 44.08 15.91 14.99
C LEU A 18 44.52 15.36 13.64
N ALA A 19 45.22 16.20 12.89
CA ALA A 19 46.19 15.73 11.92
C ALA A 19 47.40 15.18 12.71
N ARG A 20 47.88 13.99 12.35
CA ARG A 20 49.26 13.57 12.64
C ARG A 20 50.06 13.54 11.33
N PRO A 21 51.36 13.85 11.40
CA PRO A 21 52.17 14.26 10.26
C PRO A 21 52.64 13.07 9.43
N GLY A 22 52.83 13.31 8.13
CA GLY A 22 53.38 12.34 7.19
C GLY A 22 54.87 12.03 7.40
N ARG A 23 55.21 10.78 7.08
CA ARG A 23 56.53 10.35 6.58
C ARG A 23 56.28 9.41 5.37
N PRO A 24 57.23 9.31 4.44
CA PRO A 24 56.98 8.84 3.08
C PRO A 24 56.76 7.33 3.03
N LEU A 25 55.87 6.88 2.15
CA LEU A 25 55.63 5.48 1.84
C LEU A 25 56.86 4.88 1.15
N ASP A 26 57.58 4.03 1.89
CA ASP A 26 58.60 3.14 1.34
C ASP A 26 57.97 1.79 0.99
N LEU A 27 58.46 1.19 -0.10
CA LEU A 27 57.82 0.13 -0.87
C LEU A 27 58.47 -1.23 -0.55
N ALA A 28 58.31 -1.77 0.66
CA ALA A 28 58.60 -3.17 0.99
C ALA A 28 58.29 -3.47 2.46
N ASP A 29 57.15 -4.09 2.74
CA ASP A 29 57.02 -5.21 3.69
C ASP A 29 55.53 -5.52 3.90
N TYR A 30 55.06 -6.60 3.29
CA TYR A 30 53.99 -7.41 3.85
C TYR A 30 54.31 -8.86 3.55
N THR A 31 54.96 -9.48 4.52
CA THR A 31 55.16 -10.92 4.66
C THR A 31 53.79 -11.60 4.77
N TYR A 32 53.65 -12.69 4.03
CA TYR A 32 52.48 -13.59 4.04
C TYR A 32 52.18 -14.08 5.46
N ASP A 33 50.96 -13.81 5.95
CA ASP A 33 50.35 -14.57 7.05
C ASP A 33 49.16 -15.34 6.46
N LEU A 34 49.26 -16.67 6.53
CA LEU A 34 48.24 -17.62 6.09
C LEU A 34 47.19 -17.73 7.20
N GLY A 35 46.26 -16.78 7.21
CA GLY A 35 45.02 -16.82 7.99
C GLY A 35 43.84 -17.21 7.10
N GLU A 36 42.94 -18.01 7.68
CA GLU A 36 41.80 -18.71 7.09
C GLU A 36 40.96 -17.91 6.08
N GLU A 37 40.40 -18.64 5.10
CA GLU A 37 39.37 -18.14 4.18
C GLU A 37 38.21 -17.54 4.98
N ASP A 38 38.18 -16.21 5.11
CA ASP A 38 36.98 -15.47 5.49
C ASP A 38 35.95 -15.69 4.38
N ASP A 39 34.95 -16.53 4.65
CA ASP A 39 33.73 -16.64 3.88
C ASP A 39 33.20 -15.22 3.61
N ALA A 40 33.30 -14.78 2.35
CA ALA A 40 32.80 -13.48 1.94
C ALA A 40 31.32 -13.36 2.34
N GLU A 41 31.00 -12.44 3.25
CA GLU A 41 29.60 -12.13 3.56
C GLU A 41 28.84 -11.92 2.25
N PRO A 42 27.68 -12.57 2.05
CA PRO A 42 26.94 -12.46 0.80
C PRO A 42 26.62 -10.99 0.51
N LEU A 43 27.13 -10.49 -0.63
CA LEU A 43 26.93 -9.13 -1.13
C LEU A 43 25.48 -8.69 -0.94
N ASN A 44 25.25 -7.74 -0.04
CA ASN A 44 23.91 -7.33 0.37
C ASN A 44 23.36 -6.20 -0.51
N TYR A 45 22.80 -6.56 -1.67
CA TYR A 45 22.17 -5.61 -2.60
C TYR A 45 20.88 -4.96 -2.06
N LYS A 46 20.48 -5.18 -0.79
CA LYS A 46 19.32 -4.53 -0.14
C LYS A 46 19.56 -3.07 0.22
N ASP A 47 20.80 -2.62 0.28
CA ASP A 47 21.13 -1.24 0.64
C ASP A 47 22.06 -0.62 -0.41
N PRO A 48 21.50 0.12 -1.39
CA PRO A 48 22.31 0.72 -2.45
C PRO A 48 23.23 1.81 -1.89
N CYS A 49 22.95 2.37 -0.71
CA CYS A 49 23.83 3.36 -0.08
C CYS A 49 25.15 2.77 0.44
N LYS A 50 25.24 1.44 0.55
CA LYS A 50 26.47 0.72 0.91
C LYS A 50 27.21 0.18 -0.32
N ALA A 51 26.84 0.63 -1.51
CA ALA A 51 27.56 0.30 -2.74
C ALA A 51 29.04 0.70 -2.62
N ALA A 52 29.90 -0.06 -3.29
CA ALA A 52 31.35 0.16 -3.28
C ALA A 52 31.71 1.55 -3.85
N ALA A 53 30.93 2.01 -4.83
CA ALA A 53 31.01 3.36 -5.37
C ALA A 53 29.71 3.77 -6.07
N PHE A 54 29.67 5.02 -6.53
CA PHE A 54 28.59 5.57 -7.35
C PHE A 54 29.14 6.16 -8.64
N LEU A 55 28.42 5.97 -9.75
CA LEU A 55 28.58 6.73 -10.98
C LEU A 55 27.29 7.54 -11.19
N GLY A 56 27.22 8.72 -10.58
CA GLY A 56 26.00 9.50 -10.47
C GLY A 56 24.98 8.82 -9.57
N ASP A 57 23.83 8.45 -10.15
CA ASP A 57 22.75 7.66 -9.54
C ASP A 57 22.92 6.14 -9.73
N ILE A 58 24.00 5.68 -10.37
CA ILE A 58 24.28 4.25 -10.52
C ILE A 58 25.08 3.73 -9.32
N ALA A 59 24.51 2.76 -8.60
CA ALA A 59 25.19 2.01 -7.55
C ALA A 59 26.10 0.91 -8.15
N LEU A 60 27.37 0.89 -7.75
CA LEU A 60 28.40 -0.03 -8.25
C LEU A 60 28.80 -1.04 -7.15
N ASP A 61 28.90 -2.32 -7.51
CA ASP A 61 29.51 -3.33 -6.65
C ASP A 61 31.04 -3.35 -6.79
N GLU A 62 31.70 -4.22 -6.02
CA GLU A 62 33.16 -4.37 -6.04
C GLU A 62 33.70 -4.79 -7.42
N GLU A 63 32.93 -5.59 -8.18
CA GLU A 63 33.32 -5.96 -9.54
C GLU A 63 33.27 -4.74 -10.46
N ASP A 64 32.15 -4.01 -10.46
CA ASP A 64 31.96 -2.78 -11.23
C ASP A 64 33.08 -1.75 -10.91
N LEU A 65 33.42 -1.60 -9.62
CA LEU A 65 34.46 -0.67 -9.18
C LEU A 65 35.85 -1.07 -9.67
N ARG A 66 36.22 -2.35 -9.60
CA ARG A 66 37.52 -2.85 -10.09
C ARG A 66 37.75 -2.49 -11.55
N PHE A 67 36.71 -2.60 -12.39
CA PHE A 67 36.81 -2.22 -13.80
C PHE A 67 36.93 -0.70 -13.99
N GLN A 68 36.22 0.11 -13.21
CA GLN A 68 36.32 1.58 -13.30
C GLN A 68 37.67 2.12 -12.81
N VAL A 69 38.26 1.54 -11.76
CA VAL A 69 39.58 1.95 -11.24
C VAL A 69 40.69 1.69 -12.26
N GLN A 70 40.65 0.56 -12.97
CA GLN A 70 41.58 0.28 -14.08
C GLN A 70 41.52 1.38 -15.15
N GLN A 71 40.31 1.87 -15.47
CA GLN A 71 40.11 2.93 -16.45
C GLN A 71 40.68 4.29 -16.00
N ALA A 72 40.48 4.66 -14.73
CA ALA A 72 41.01 5.90 -14.18
C ALA A 72 42.55 5.91 -14.14
N ALA A 73 43.17 4.77 -13.84
CA ALA A 73 44.63 4.59 -13.84
C ALA A 73 45.23 4.75 -15.25
N ASP A 74 44.63 4.14 -16.27
CA ASP A 74 45.05 4.24 -17.67
C ASP A 74 44.92 5.67 -18.22
N LEU A 75 43.88 6.41 -17.81
CA LEU A 75 43.72 7.81 -18.20
C LEU A 75 44.80 8.69 -17.56
N ARG A 76 45.08 8.51 -16.26
CA ARG A 76 46.13 9.24 -15.54
C ARG A 76 47.49 9.07 -16.21
N GLN A 77 47.83 7.85 -16.61
CA GLN A 77 49.07 7.55 -17.36
C GLN A 77 49.13 8.21 -18.75
N ARG A 78 47.98 8.38 -19.43
CA ARG A 78 47.92 9.07 -20.73
C ARG A 78 48.01 10.60 -20.61
N THR A 79 47.48 11.18 -19.54
CA THR A 79 47.64 12.62 -19.26
C THR A 79 49.06 12.98 -18.84
N THR A 80 49.74 12.15 -18.05
CA THR A 80 51.16 12.37 -17.67
C THR A 80 52.13 12.16 -18.85
N ARG A 81 51.80 11.29 -19.81
CA ARG A 81 52.54 11.18 -21.10
C ARG A 81 52.33 12.36 -22.04
N LYS A 82 51.20 13.08 -21.97
CA LYS A 82 50.96 14.29 -22.79
C LYS A 82 51.57 15.57 -22.19
N SER A 83 51.78 15.62 -20.87
CA SER A 83 52.49 16.73 -20.22
C SER A 83 54.02 16.63 -20.33
N SER A 84 54.56 15.49 -20.77
CA SER A 84 56.01 15.25 -20.90
C SER A 84 56.58 15.44 -22.32
N ILE A 85 55.76 15.84 -23.32
CA ILE A 85 56.21 16.03 -24.72
C ILE A 85 56.20 17.51 -25.16
N LYS A 86 55.91 18.47 -24.27
CA LYS A 86 56.01 19.92 -24.58
C LYS A 86 57.17 20.59 -23.85
N ALA A 87 58.40 20.20 -24.18
CA ALA A 87 59.61 21.01 -23.93
C ALA A 87 60.80 20.50 -24.75
N ALA A 88 60.87 20.85 -26.04
CA ALA A 88 62.12 21.07 -26.79
C ALA A 88 61.79 21.50 -28.25
N VAL A 89 62.38 22.60 -28.70
CA VAL A 89 62.31 23.24 -30.04
C VAL A 89 63.76 23.68 -30.35
N PRO A 90 64.20 23.95 -31.59
CA PRO A 90 64.31 23.12 -32.80
C PRO A 90 65.76 23.12 -33.38
N GLY A 91 66.03 22.41 -34.48
CA GLY A 91 67.31 22.56 -35.20
C GLY A 91 67.45 21.80 -36.53
N ASN A 92 67.22 22.53 -37.62
CA ASN A 92 67.77 22.46 -38.99
C ASN A 92 67.96 21.16 -39.82
N SER A 93 67.34 21.23 -41.01
CA SER A 93 67.86 20.98 -42.38
C SER A 93 68.34 19.58 -42.79
N SER A 94 67.60 18.94 -43.71
CA SER A 94 68.01 18.81 -45.12
C SER A 94 67.11 17.82 -45.90
N THR A 95 66.90 18.18 -47.16
CA THR A 95 66.18 17.51 -48.26
C THR A 95 66.87 16.23 -48.77
N LEU A 96 66.11 15.22 -49.25
CA LEU A 96 66.28 14.56 -50.56
C LEU A 96 65.27 13.42 -50.86
N GLN A 97 65.05 13.23 -52.16
CA GLN A 97 63.99 12.49 -52.86
C GLN A 97 64.16 10.96 -52.97
N CYS A 98 63.01 10.32 -53.23
CA CYS A 98 62.69 9.13 -54.06
C CYS A 98 63.80 8.15 -54.51
N GLN A 99 63.55 6.84 -54.41
CA GLN A 99 63.13 6.00 -55.57
C GLN A 99 62.94 4.51 -55.21
N SER A 100 62.07 3.89 -56.00
CA SER A 100 61.60 2.50 -55.96
C SER A 100 62.54 1.56 -56.72
N THR A 101 62.68 0.30 -56.28
CA THR A 101 62.96 -0.84 -57.17
C THR A 101 62.13 -2.07 -56.82
N ARG A 102 61.63 -2.71 -57.88
CA ARG A 102 60.68 -3.83 -57.92
C ARG A 102 61.38 -5.17 -57.76
N GLY A 103 60.69 -6.11 -57.10
CA GLY A 103 60.90 -7.56 -57.21
C GLY A 103 59.63 -8.30 -56.77
N GLN A 104 58.97 -8.99 -57.69
CA GLN A 104 57.84 -9.93 -57.49
C GLN A 104 58.12 -11.16 -58.40
N PRO A 105 57.46 -12.34 -58.27
CA PRO A 105 56.42 -12.74 -57.30
C PRO A 105 56.57 -14.20 -56.78
N GLN A 106 55.83 -14.58 -55.72
CA GLN A 106 55.01 -15.81 -55.77
C GLN A 106 53.85 -15.81 -54.75
N ARG A 107 52.73 -16.31 -55.26
CA ARG A 107 51.33 -16.25 -54.82
C ARG A 107 51.02 -16.77 -53.41
N ARG A 108 50.20 -16.04 -52.64
CA ARG A 108 49.08 -16.60 -51.86
C ARG A 108 47.87 -15.64 -51.81
N SER A 109 46.75 -16.19 -52.29
CA SER A 109 45.32 -15.86 -52.11
C SER A 109 44.91 -14.57 -51.38
N HIS A 110 44.13 -13.73 -52.08
CA HIS A 110 43.39 -12.58 -51.55
C HIS A 110 42.20 -13.00 -50.67
N GLY A 111 42.30 -12.74 -49.36
CA GLY A 111 41.15 -12.56 -48.49
C GLY A 111 40.90 -11.08 -48.22
N LYS A 112 39.75 -10.55 -48.66
CA LYS A 112 39.29 -9.17 -48.40
C LYS A 112 39.28 -8.88 -46.88
N TRP A 113 40.21 -8.06 -46.40
CA TRP A 113 40.09 -7.43 -45.09
C TRP A 113 39.01 -6.35 -45.15
N ARG A 114 37.78 -6.73 -44.82
CA ARG A 114 36.73 -5.78 -44.44
C ARG A 114 37.16 -5.10 -43.15
N SER A 115 37.42 -3.80 -43.22
CA SER A 115 37.47 -2.90 -42.08
C SER A 115 36.27 -3.17 -41.16
N ARG A 116 36.52 -3.72 -39.96
CA ARG A 116 35.51 -3.83 -38.91
C ARG A 116 35.21 -2.41 -38.41
N SER A 117 34.12 -1.84 -38.90
CA SER A 117 33.51 -0.63 -38.34
C SER A 117 33.32 -0.81 -36.83
N ARG A 118 33.90 0.09 -36.03
CA ARG A 118 33.77 0.09 -34.55
C ARG A 118 32.28 0.19 -34.18
N SER A 119 31.78 -0.82 -33.46
CA SER A 119 30.39 -0.88 -32.99
C SER A 119 30.06 0.27 -32.03
N ARG A 120 28.85 0.80 -32.19
CA ARG A 120 28.17 1.88 -31.43
C ARG A 120 27.60 1.26 -30.14
N ARG A 121 27.57 1.89 -28.94
CA ARG A 121 27.34 1.17 -27.64
C ARG A 121 26.55 1.93 -26.53
N ALA A 122 25.44 1.43 -25.89
CA ALA A 122 24.71 2.09 -24.74
C ALA A 122 23.97 1.25 -23.62
N ALA A 123 23.48 0.01 -23.83
CA ALA A 123 22.88 -0.90 -22.81
C ALA A 123 23.90 -1.91 -22.24
N THR A 124 23.59 -2.67 -21.18
CA THR A 124 24.50 -3.71 -20.66
C THR A 124 24.86 -4.75 -21.73
N SER A 125 26.16 -5.03 -21.87
CA SER A 125 26.68 -6.10 -22.73
C SER A 125 26.71 -7.47 -22.03
N ARG A 126 26.58 -7.49 -20.70
CA ARG A 126 26.69 -8.67 -19.85
C ARG A 126 25.37 -9.46 -19.83
N PRO A 127 25.30 -10.68 -20.40
CA PRO A 127 24.06 -11.45 -20.49
C PRO A 127 23.44 -11.81 -19.14
N GLU A 128 24.26 -12.02 -18.11
CA GLU A 128 23.85 -12.35 -16.74
C GLU A 128 23.08 -11.21 -16.05
N ARG A 129 23.27 -9.97 -16.52
CA ARG A 129 22.54 -8.77 -16.07
C ARG A 129 21.20 -8.59 -16.77
N VAL A 130 20.87 -9.40 -17.76
CA VAL A 130 19.57 -9.36 -18.44
C VAL A 130 18.56 -10.21 -17.66
N TRP A 131 17.40 -9.63 -17.37
CA TRP A 131 16.34 -10.35 -16.67
C TRP A 131 15.77 -11.50 -17.53
N PRO A 132 15.71 -12.74 -17.01
CA PRO A 132 15.16 -13.89 -17.74
C PRO A 132 13.74 -13.63 -18.24
N ASP A 133 13.45 -14.00 -19.49
CA ASP A 133 12.16 -13.78 -20.17
C ASP A 133 11.66 -12.32 -20.19
N GLY A 134 12.51 -11.34 -19.81
CA GLY A 134 12.10 -9.94 -19.64
C GLY A 134 11.15 -9.72 -18.46
N VAL A 135 11.14 -10.62 -17.47
CA VAL A 135 10.29 -10.54 -16.28
C VAL A 135 11.11 -10.02 -15.09
N ILE A 136 10.60 -8.95 -14.46
CA ILE A 136 11.23 -8.27 -13.33
C ILE A 136 10.28 -8.37 -12.13
N PRO A 137 10.51 -9.32 -11.21
CA PRO A 137 9.72 -9.40 -9.97
C PRO A 137 10.04 -8.19 -9.08
N PHE A 138 9.03 -7.62 -8.43
CA PHE A 138 9.19 -6.44 -7.58
C PHE A 138 8.45 -6.55 -6.25
N VAL A 139 8.95 -5.78 -5.28
CA VAL A 139 8.32 -5.51 -3.97
C VAL A 139 8.40 -4.02 -3.70
N ILE A 140 7.31 -3.42 -3.19
CA ILE A 140 7.30 -2.03 -2.74
C ILE A 140 7.33 -1.99 -1.21
N GLY A 141 8.40 -1.42 -0.64
CA GLY A 141 8.58 -1.32 0.81
C GLY A 141 7.40 -0.64 1.53
N GLY A 142 7.18 -1.01 2.79
CA GLY A 142 6.05 -0.52 3.61
C GLY A 142 6.00 1.01 3.79
N ASN A 143 7.14 1.68 3.73
CA ASN A 143 7.29 3.10 4.08
C ASN A 143 6.80 4.11 3.02
N PHE A 144 6.19 3.64 1.92
CA PHE A 144 5.68 4.51 0.86
C PHE A 144 4.17 4.74 0.97
N THR A 145 3.76 5.99 0.75
CA THR A 145 2.34 6.39 0.69
C THR A 145 1.63 5.77 -0.53
N GLY A 146 0.29 5.76 -0.52
CA GLY A 146 -0.52 5.32 -1.67
C GLY A 146 -0.13 6.04 -2.97
N SER A 147 -0.04 7.37 -2.92
CA SER A 147 0.35 8.19 -4.08
C SER A 147 1.73 7.82 -4.67
N GLN A 148 2.72 7.51 -3.82
CA GLN A 148 4.06 7.10 -4.27
C GLN A 148 4.01 5.72 -4.92
N ARG A 149 3.27 4.78 -4.31
CA ARG A 149 3.04 3.44 -4.89
C ARG A 149 2.39 3.54 -6.26
N ALA A 150 1.43 4.45 -6.43
CA ALA A 150 0.77 4.72 -7.71
C ALA A 150 1.77 5.18 -8.77
N VAL A 151 2.66 6.13 -8.43
CA VAL A 151 3.71 6.60 -9.36
C VAL A 151 4.64 5.45 -9.77
N PHE A 152 5.03 4.57 -8.84
CA PHE A 152 5.89 3.43 -9.16
C PHE A 152 5.21 2.46 -10.13
N ARG A 153 3.93 2.14 -9.87
CA ARG A 153 3.12 1.31 -10.77
C ARG A 153 2.92 1.98 -12.13
N GLN A 154 2.73 3.29 -12.16
CA GLN A 154 2.61 4.05 -13.41
C GLN A 154 3.91 4.01 -14.24
N ALA A 155 5.06 4.16 -13.59
CA ALA A 155 6.38 4.07 -14.25
C ALA A 155 6.65 2.66 -14.80
N MET A 156 6.33 1.61 -14.04
CA MET A 156 6.40 0.22 -14.52
C MET A 156 5.47 -0.01 -15.72
N ARG A 157 4.22 0.44 -15.64
CA ARG A 157 3.25 0.37 -16.74
C ARG A 157 3.70 1.11 -18.00
N HIS A 158 4.44 2.22 -17.84
CA HIS A 158 4.99 2.98 -18.95
C HIS A 158 6.04 2.18 -19.73
N TRP A 159 6.91 1.44 -19.03
CA TRP A 159 7.84 0.49 -19.65
C TRP A 159 7.11 -0.70 -20.29
N GLU A 160 6.12 -1.29 -19.61
CA GLU A 160 5.29 -2.40 -20.13
C GLU A 160 4.52 -2.02 -21.40
N LYS A 161 4.06 -0.76 -21.49
CA LYS A 161 3.30 -0.27 -22.66
C LYS A 161 4.14 -0.23 -23.94
N HIS A 162 5.40 0.17 -23.82
CA HIS A 162 6.24 0.42 -24.99
C HIS A 162 7.20 -0.73 -25.33
N THR A 163 7.42 -1.65 -24.38
CA THR A 163 8.39 -2.75 -24.51
C THR A 163 7.74 -4.10 -24.17
N CYS A 164 8.52 -5.18 -24.25
CA CYS A 164 8.07 -6.48 -23.74
C CYS A 164 8.56 -6.79 -22.32
N VAL A 165 9.21 -5.85 -21.64
CA VAL A 165 9.59 -6.00 -20.24
C VAL A 165 8.33 -5.99 -19.39
N THR A 166 8.28 -6.87 -18.39
CA THR A 166 7.10 -7.11 -17.57
C THR A 166 7.47 -7.03 -16.10
N PHE A 167 6.67 -6.30 -15.30
CA PHE A 167 6.84 -6.23 -13.85
C PHE A 167 5.78 -7.08 -13.16
N LEU A 168 6.22 -8.00 -12.30
CA LEU A 168 5.32 -8.88 -11.55
C LEU A 168 5.51 -8.67 -10.06
N GLU A 169 4.42 -8.67 -9.29
CA GLU A 169 4.55 -8.75 -7.83
C GLU A 169 5.18 -10.08 -7.48
N ARG A 170 6.24 -10.02 -6.66
CA ARG A 170 7.02 -11.20 -6.30
C ARG A 170 6.17 -12.21 -5.53
N THR A 171 6.32 -13.49 -5.88
CA THR A 171 5.83 -14.62 -5.09
C THR A 171 6.97 -15.34 -4.38
N ASP A 172 7.78 -16.05 -5.15
CA ASP A 172 8.80 -17.00 -4.71
C ASP A 172 10.12 -16.81 -5.47
N GLU A 173 10.20 -15.83 -6.37
CA GLU A 173 11.40 -15.56 -7.15
C GLU A 173 12.56 -15.13 -6.24
N ASP A 174 13.72 -15.71 -6.48
CA ASP A 174 14.95 -15.42 -5.73
C ASP A 174 15.50 -14.02 -6.04
N SER A 175 15.59 -13.67 -7.33
CA SER A 175 16.07 -12.36 -7.79
C SER A 175 14.90 -11.42 -8.07
N TYR A 176 14.88 -10.26 -7.40
CA TYR A 176 13.79 -9.29 -7.51
C TYR A 176 14.24 -7.90 -7.12
N ILE A 177 13.51 -6.87 -7.57
CA ILE A 177 13.75 -5.50 -7.15
C ILE A 177 12.93 -5.12 -5.92
N VAL A 178 13.48 -4.27 -5.06
CA VAL A 178 12.78 -3.71 -3.91
C VAL A 178 12.85 -2.20 -3.93
N PHE A 179 11.71 -1.53 -3.98
CA PHE A 179 11.68 -0.09 -3.77
C PHE A 179 11.92 0.21 -2.28
N THR A 180 12.91 1.06 -2.01
CA THR A 180 13.32 1.47 -0.66
C THR A 180 13.49 2.99 -0.59
N TYR A 181 13.30 3.56 0.60
CA TYR A 181 13.56 4.97 0.86
C TYR A 181 14.89 5.09 1.61
N ARG A 182 15.91 5.70 1.02
CA ARG A 182 17.24 5.84 1.62
C ARG A 182 17.82 7.26 1.48
N PRO A 183 18.75 7.66 2.37
CA PRO A 183 19.29 9.02 2.38
C PRO A 183 20.30 9.31 1.26
N CYS A 184 20.85 8.29 0.58
CA CYS A 184 21.79 8.50 -0.53
C CYS A 184 21.16 9.06 -1.82
N GLY A 185 19.85 9.32 -1.83
CA GLY A 185 19.15 9.93 -2.95
C GLY A 185 18.43 8.92 -3.84
N CYS A 186 18.25 9.29 -5.12
CA CYS A 186 17.72 8.38 -6.13
C CYS A 186 18.90 7.58 -6.70
N CYS A 187 18.85 6.25 -6.58
CA CYS A 187 19.89 5.41 -7.16
C CYS A 187 19.42 3.97 -7.39
N SER A 188 20.07 3.33 -8.34
CA SER A 188 19.73 1.98 -8.78
C SER A 188 20.96 1.23 -9.29
N TYR A 189 20.88 -0.09 -9.25
CA TYR A 189 21.88 -0.97 -9.87
C TYR A 189 21.55 -1.19 -11.36
N VAL A 190 22.58 -1.34 -12.20
CA VAL A 190 22.38 -1.65 -13.63
C VAL A 190 22.15 -3.13 -13.84
N GLY A 191 20.95 -3.47 -14.34
CA GLY A 191 20.54 -4.82 -14.68
C GLY A 191 20.24 -5.70 -13.47
N ARG A 192 20.06 -6.99 -13.73
CA ARG A 192 19.88 -8.04 -12.72
C ARG A 192 21.21 -8.34 -12.01
N ARG A 193 21.21 -8.33 -10.67
CA ARG A 193 22.37 -8.74 -9.86
C ARG A 193 22.36 -10.22 -9.49
N GLY A 194 21.18 -10.80 -9.27
CA GLY A 194 21.02 -12.20 -8.88
C GLY A 194 21.26 -12.45 -7.39
N GLY A 195 20.86 -13.63 -6.89
CA GLY A 195 21.16 -14.06 -5.52
C GLY A 195 20.40 -13.31 -4.42
N GLY A 196 19.17 -12.86 -4.69
CA GLY A 196 18.34 -12.17 -3.71
C GLY A 196 17.78 -10.81 -4.16
N PRO A 197 17.27 -10.00 -3.20
CA PRO A 197 16.76 -8.66 -3.46
C PRO A 197 17.85 -7.68 -3.89
N GLN A 198 17.59 -6.92 -4.94
CA GLN A 198 18.32 -5.70 -5.28
C GLN A 198 17.45 -4.46 -5.04
N ALA A 199 17.96 -3.49 -4.31
CA ALA A 199 17.19 -2.31 -3.95
C ALA A 199 17.30 -1.20 -5.00
N ILE A 200 16.16 -0.56 -5.28
CA ILE A 200 16.07 0.78 -5.85
C ILE A 200 15.88 1.75 -4.68
N SER A 201 16.65 2.83 -4.62
CA SER A 201 16.41 3.92 -3.68
C SER A 201 15.61 5.01 -4.36
N ILE A 202 14.43 5.32 -3.83
CA ILE A 202 13.65 6.52 -4.16
C ILE A 202 13.73 7.43 -2.94
N GLY A 203 14.79 8.23 -2.87
CA GLY A 203 15.01 9.20 -1.80
C GLY A 203 14.07 10.40 -1.83
N LYS A 204 14.39 11.42 -1.02
CA LYS A 204 13.59 12.65 -0.93
C LYS A 204 13.48 13.35 -2.29
N ASN A 205 12.26 13.68 -2.72
CA ASN A 205 11.93 14.33 -4.00
C ASN A 205 12.20 13.49 -5.28
N CYS A 206 12.45 12.19 -5.14
CA CYS A 206 12.68 11.26 -6.25
C CYS A 206 11.39 10.60 -6.77
N ASP A 207 10.26 10.78 -6.10
CA ASP A 207 8.96 10.18 -6.37
C ASP A 207 8.21 10.84 -7.54
N LYS A 208 8.94 11.44 -8.48
CA LYS A 208 8.40 11.98 -9.72
C LYS A 208 8.44 10.91 -10.80
N PHE A 209 7.37 10.82 -11.59
CA PHE A 209 7.22 9.84 -12.67
C PHE A 209 8.50 9.62 -13.50
N GLY A 210 9.06 10.67 -14.09
CA GLY A 210 10.24 10.52 -14.96
C GLY A 210 11.54 10.14 -14.25
N ILE A 211 11.67 10.40 -12.95
CA ILE A 211 12.81 9.92 -12.15
C ILE A 211 12.65 8.41 -11.95
N VAL A 212 11.46 7.96 -11.56
CA VAL A 212 11.22 6.53 -11.37
C VAL A 212 11.38 5.74 -12.68
N VAL A 213 10.93 6.29 -13.82
CA VAL A 213 11.17 5.66 -15.15
C VAL A 213 12.67 5.55 -15.45
N HIS A 214 13.48 6.55 -15.07
CA HIS A 214 14.94 6.54 -15.21
C HIS A 214 15.60 5.46 -14.34
N GLU A 215 15.26 5.38 -13.05
CA GLU A 215 15.79 4.36 -12.14
C GLU A 215 15.43 2.93 -12.59
N LEU A 216 14.22 2.76 -13.14
CA LEU A 216 13.80 1.51 -13.77
C LEU A 216 14.59 1.20 -15.04
N GLY A 217 15.04 2.22 -15.78
CA GLY A 217 15.97 2.06 -16.91
C GLY A 217 17.28 1.41 -16.49
N HIS A 218 17.84 1.80 -15.34
CA HIS A 218 18.99 1.11 -14.76
C HIS A 218 18.68 -0.35 -14.44
N VAL A 219 17.54 -0.65 -13.79
CA VAL A 219 17.14 -2.05 -13.50
C VAL A 219 17.01 -2.90 -14.75
N ILE A 220 16.50 -2.33 -15.84
CA ILE A 220 16.37 -2.98 -17.16
C ILE A 220 17.75 -3.26 -17.78
N GLY A 221 18.79 -2.53 -17.35
CA GLY A 221 20.17 -2.74 -17.77
C GLY A 221 20.74 -1.59 -18.59
N PHE A 222 20.18 -0.38 -18.50
CA PHE A 222 20.70 0.77 -19.22
C PHE A 222 21.75 1.54 -18.39
N TRP A 223 22.81 1.95 -19.07
CA TRP A 223 23.76 2.94 -18.58
C TRP A 223 23.35 4.32 -19.07
N HIS A 224 23.98 5.38 -18.55
CA HIS A 224 23.68 6.72 -19.05
C HIS A 224 24.16 6.91 -20.50
N GLU A 225 23.33 7.54 -21.32
CA GLU A 225 23.60 7.76 -22.75
C GLU A 225 24.84 8.64 -22.99
N HIS A 226 25.23 9.51 -22.05
CA HIS A 226 26.45 10.32 -22.17
C HIS A 226 27.73 9.56 -21.83
N THR A 227 27.65 8.30 -21.39
CA THR A 227 28.82 7.47 -21.06
C THR A 227 29.19 6.50 -22.20
N ARG A 228 28.40 6.45 -23.28
CA ARG A 228 28.65 5.59 -24.44
C ARG A 228 30.07 5.71 -25.02
N PRO A 229 30.77 4.64 -25.39
CA PRO A 229 32.10 4.71 -26.02
C PRO A 229 32.25 5.68 -27.20
N ASP A 230 31.19 5.87 -27.99
CA ASP A 230 31.13 6.75 -29.16
C ASP A 230 30.64 8.19 -28.87
N ARG A 231 30.30 8.55 -27.62
CA ARG A 231 29.66 9.85 -27.32
C ARG A 231 30.43 11.09 -27.80
N ASP A 232 31.76 11.03 -27.89
CA ASP A 232 32.59 12.16 -28.35
C ASP A 232 32.32 12.54 -29.83
N ARG A 233 31.58 11.72 -30.59
CA ARG A 233 31.11 12.06 -31.95
C ARG A 233 29.83 12.91 -31.93
N HIS A 234 29.11 12.93 -30.83
CA HIS A 234 27.75 13.47 -30.70
C HIS A 234 27.69 14.64 -29.73
N VAL A 235 28.42 14.56 -28.61
CA VAL A 235 28.48 15.59 -27.58
C VAL A 235 29.93 15.97 -27.26
N SER A 236 30.11 17.19 -26.76
CA SER A 236 31.34 17.69 -26.16
C SER A 236 31.16 17.80 -24.66
N ILE A 237 32.10 17.25 -23.90
CA ILE A 237 32.17 17.45 -22.45
C ILE A 237 33.06 18.65 -22.14
N VAL A 238 32.48 19.70 -21.55
CA VAL A 238 33.16 20.94 -21.19
C VAL A 238 33.73 20.79 -19.78
N ARG A 239 34.92 20.19 -19.69
CA ARG A 239 35.51 19.74 -18.41
C ARG A 239 35.76 20.87 -17.43
N GLU A 240 36.11 22.04 -17.95
CA GLU A 240 36.30 23.26 -17.19
C GLU A 240 35.03 23.73 -16.48
N ASN A 241 33.84 23.30 -16.91
CA ASN A 241 32.57 23.66 -16.27
C ASN A 241 32.12 22.65 -15.20
N ILE A 242 32.81 21.52 -15.06
CA ILE A 242 32.47 20.48 -14.09
C ILE A 242 32.92 20.91 -12.68
N GLN A 243 32.12 20.59 -11.66
CA GLN A 243 32.51 20.77 -10.27
C GLN A 243 33.75 19.93 -9.93
N PRO A 244 34.75 20.47 -9.21
CA PRO A 244 35.95 19.73 -8.84
C PRO A 244 35.60 18.41 -8.13
N GLY A 245 36.15 17.31 -8.61
CA GLY A 245 35.93 15.97 -8.06
C GLY A 245 34.74 15.22 -8.66
N GLN A 246 33.97 15.82 -9.57
CA GLN A 246 32.83 15.18 -10.26
C GLN A 246 33.15 14.72 -11.69
N GLU A 247 34.40 14.83 -12.13
CA GLU A 247 34.83 14.52 -13.50
C GLU A 247 34.69 13.04 -13.86
N TYR A 248 34.69 12.15 -12.86
CA TYR A 248 34.56 10.71 -13.04
C TYR A 248 33.18 10.32 -13.63
N ASN A 249 32.13 11.10 -13.34
CA ASN A 249 30.77 10.89 -13.88
C ASN A 249 30.66 11.06 -15.41
N PHE A 250 31.70 11.60 -16.05
CA PHE A 250 31.76 11.85 -17.49
C PHE A 250 32.78 10.95 -18.21
N LEU A 251 33.35 9.98 -17.48
CA LEU A 251 34.14 8.92 -18.09
C LEU A 251 33.24 8.08 -18.99
N LYS A 252 33.81 7.60 -20.10
CA LYS A 252 33.10 6.70 -21.02
C LYS A 252 33.26 5.29 -20.53
N MET A 253 32.20 4.50 -20.61
CA MET A 253 32.25 3.09 -20.31
C MET A 253 33.13 2.35 -21.34
N GLU A 254 33.65 1.20 -20.93
CA GLU A 254 34.39 0.31 -21.82
C GLU A 254 33.46 -0.42 -22.78
N VAL A 255 34.04 -0.80 -23.91
CA VAL A 255 33.37 -1.54 -24.99
C VAL A 255 32.79 -2.86 -24.47
N GLN A 256 33.46 -3.51 -23.52
CA GLN A 256 33.09 -4.80 -22.96
C GLN A 256 31.89 -4.75 -22.03
N GLU A 257 31.47 -3.58 -21.53
CA GLU A 257 30.40 -3.43 -20.54
C GLU A 257 29.10 -2.84 -21.12
N VAL A 258 29.22 -2.21 -22.30
CA VAL A 258 28.13 -1.44 -22.90
C VAL A 258 27.95 -1.79 -24.38
N GLU A 259 26.70 -1.92 -24.84
CA GLU A 259 26.29 -2.36 -26.19
C GLU A 259 25.03 -1.61 -26.65
N SER A 260 25.02 -1.00 -27.84
CA SER A 260 23.91 -0.12 -28.26
C SER A 260 22.85 -0.91 -28.99
N LEU A 261 23.17 -2.17 -29.31
CA LEU A 261 22.36 -3.06 -30.11
C LEU A 261 22.09 -2.45 -31.51
N GLY A 262 23.03 -1.65 -32.00
CA GLY A 262 22.98 -0.98 -33.29
C GLY A 262 22.18 0.33 -33.31
N GLU A 263 21.72 0.83 -32.15
CA GLU A 263 21.00 2.10 -32.05
C GLU A 263 21.93 3.33 -32.22
N THR A 264 21.38 4.39 -32.79
CA THR A 264 22.06 5.69 -32.90
C THR A 264 22.17 6.39 -31.54
N TYR A 265 22.96 7.47 -31.47
CA TYR A 265 22.99 8.31 -30.27
C TYR A 265 21.65 8.99 -30.04
N ASP A 266 21.09 8.88 -28.84
CA ASP A 266 19.77 9.38 -28.52
C ASP A 266 19.81 10.56 -27.54
N PHE A 267 19.78 11.77 -28.08
CA PHE A 267 19.74 12.99 -27.29
C PHE A 267 18.47 13.11 -26.42
N ASP A 268 17.36 12.48 -26.82
CA ASP A 268 16.07 12.51 -26.11
C ASP A 268 15.95 11.37 -25.08
N SER A 269 16.97 10.50 -24.96
CA SER A 269 16.97 9.37 -24.03
C SER A 269 16.70 9.83 -22.60
N ILE A 270 15.84 9.11 -21.89
CA ILE A 270 15.60 9.36 -20.47
C ILE A 270 16.86 9.10 -19.63
N MET A 271 17.79 8.29 -20.16
CA MET A 271 19.06 7.94 -19.54
C MET A 271 20.17 8.97 -19.82
N HIS A 272 19.88 10.06 -20.55
CA HIS A 272 20.86 11.11 -20.80
C HIS A 272 20.91 12.13 -19.64
N TYR A 273 22.10 12.61 -19.29
CA TYR A 273 22.26 13.74 -18.36
C TYR A 273 21.75 15.06 -18.93
N ALA A 274 21.33 15.98 -18.06
CA ALA A 274 21.00 17.34 -18.46
C ALA A 274 22.28 18.11 -18.81
N ARG A 275 22.11 19.17 -19.61
CA ARG A 275 23.22 19.98 -20.14
C ARG A 275 24.12 20.59 -19.07
N ASN A 276 23.61 20.82 -17.86
CA ASN A 276 24.31 21.46 -16.74
C ASN A 276 24.47 20.52 -15.52
N THR A 277 24.27 19.21 -15.67
CA THR A 277 24.48 18.24 -14.59
C THR A 277 25.94 18.32 -14.09
N PHE A 278 26.13 18.35 -12.76
CA PHE A 278 27.43 18.57 -12.08
C PHE A 278 28.19 19.84 -12.50
N SER A 279 27.49 20.88 -12.96
CA SER A 279 28.10 22.14 -13.34
C SER A 279 28.50 22.98 -12.13
N ARG A 280 29.65 23.67 -12.21
CA ARG A 280 30.10 24.66 -11.20
C ARG A 280 29.32 25.96 -11.23
N GLY A 281 28.46 26.18 -12.24
CA GLY A 281 27.65 27.38 -12.39
C GLY A 281 26.29 27.10 -13.02
N ILE A 282 25.26 27.82 -12.59
CA ILE A 282 23.85 27.58 -12.97
C ILE A 282 23.62 27.64 -14.49
N PHE A 283 24.35 28.52 -15.18
CA PHE A 283 24.23 28.76 -16.63
C PHE A 283 25.35 28.14 -17.46
N LEU A 284 26.20 27.32 -16.85
CA LEU A 284 27.33 26.69 -17.53
C LEU A 284 26.96 25.27 -17.94
N ASP A 285 27.00 25.01 -19.24
CA ASP A 285 26.83 23.67 -19.78
C ASP A 285 28.09 22.82 -19.53
N THR A 286 27.90 21.61 -19.01
CA THR A 286 28.92 20.55 -18.94
C THR A 286 28.85 19.62 -20.15
N ILE A 287 27.69 19.50 -20.79
CA ILE A 287 27.48 18.70 -21.99
C ILE A 287 26.85 19.55 -23.10
N VAL A 288 27.48 19.58 -24.28
CA VAL A 288 27.01 20.36 -25.43
C VAL A 288 26.89 19.46 -26.67
N PRO A 289 25.71 19.36 -27.31
CA PRO A 289 25.56 18.69 -28.60
C PRO A 289 26.45 19.32 -29.68
N LYS A 290 27.12 18.49 -30.48
CA LYS A 290 28.09 18.92 -31.51
C LYS A 290 27.46 19.38 -32.82
N TYR A 291 26.28 18.87 -33.14
CA TYR A 291 25.59 19.15 -34.39
C TYR A 291 24.12 19.43 -34.16
N GLU A 292 23.55 20.16 -35.10
CA GLU A 292 22.13 20.47 -35.14
C GLU A 292 21.37 19.33 -35.81
N VAL A 293 20.17 19.07 -35.30
CA VAL A 293 19.20 18.17 -35.91
C VAL A 293 18.04 19.04 -36.33
N ASN A 294 17.77 19.12 -37.64
CA ASN A 294 16.76 20.02 -38.22
C ASN A 294 17.02 21.52 -37.94
N GLY A 295 18.28 21.96 -37.96
CA GLY A 295 18.67 23.37 -37.79
C GLY A 295 18.60 23.90 -36.36
N VAL A 296 18.42 23.02 -35.36
CA VAL A 296 18.45 23.37 -33.94
C VAL A 296 19.31 22.37 -33.18
N LYS A 297 20.05 22.83 -32.17
CA LYS A 297 20.76 21.92 -31.25
C LYS A 297 19.72 21.08 -30.49
N PRO A 298 19.83 19.75 -30.51
CA PRO A 298 18.84 18.90 -29.86
C PRO A 298 18.81 19.14 -28.34
N PRO A 299 17.63 19.18 -27.72
CA PRO A 299 17.53 19.21 -26.27
C PRO A 299 18.04 17.89 -25.67
N ILE A 300 18.63 17.94 -24.47
CA ILE A 300 19.15 16.78 -23.74
C ILE A 300 18.69 16.77 -22.29
N GLY A 301 18.56 15.57 -21.72
CA GLY A 301 18.29 15.36 -20.28
C GLY A 301 16.83 15.52 -19.87
N GLN A 302 15.89 15.22 -20.77
CA GLN A 302 14.47 15.18 -20.43
C GLN A 302 14.17 14.09 -19.37
N ARG A 303 13.12 14.31 -18.57
CA ARG A 303 12.63 13.39 -17.52
C ARG A 303 11.11 13.26 -17.58
N THR A 304 10.58 13.05 -18.78
CA THR A 304 9.14 13.06 -19.06
C THR A 304 8.62 11.75 -19.64
N ARG A 305 9.40 11.08 -20.50
CA ARG A 305 8.97 9.86 -21.21
C ARG A 305 10.16 9.01 -21.66
N LEU A 306 9.87 7.85 -22.22
CA LEU A 306 10.86 7.05 -22.94
C LEU A 306 10.98 7.60 -24.36
N SER A 307 12.22 7.71 -24.85
CA SER A 307 12.47 8.07 -26.24
C SER A 307 12.26 6.86 -27.16
N LYS A 308 12.25 7.10 -28.48
CA LYS A 308 12.22 6.01 -29.46
C LYS A 308 13.46 5.11 -29.36
N GLY A 309 14.62 5.68 -29.04
CA GLY A 309 15.86 4.91 -28.86
C GLY A 309 15.83 4.04 -27.59
N ASP A 310 15.33 4.56 -26.46
CA ASP A 310 15.14 3.80 -25.22
C ASP A 310 14.28 2.54 -25.48
N ILE A 311 13.15 2.74 -26.18
CA ILE A 311 12.20 1.68 -26.52
C ILE A 311 12.83 0.66 -27.47
N ALA A 312 13.46 1.11 -28.55
CA ALA A 312 14.07 0.22 -29.54
C ALA A 312 15.21 -0.61 -28.93
N GLN A 313 16.04 0.02 -28.10
CA GLN A 313 17.14 -0.64 -27.40
C GLN A 313 16.63 -1.70 -26.41
N ALA A 314 15.59 -1.39 -25.62
CA ALA A 314 14.99 -2.36 -24.71
C ALA A 314 14.38 -3.54 -25.47
N ARG A 315 13.70 -3.26 -26.60
CA ARG A 315 13.12 -4.31 -27.44
C ARG A 315 14.15 -5.26 -28.01
N LYS A 316 15.32 -4.75 -28.39
CA LYS A 316 16.45 -5.57 -28.85
C LYS A 316 17.11 -6.34 -27.72
N LEU A 317 17.31 -5.71 -26.55
CA LEU A 317 17.95 -6.32 -25.39
C LEU A 317 17.19 -7.56 -24.93
N TYR A 318 15.86 -7.44 -24.87
CA TYR A 318 14.95 -8.50 -24.42
C TYR A 318 14.36 -9.35 -25.55
N LYS A 319 14.83 -9.17 -26.79
CA LYS A 319 14.38 -9.92 -27.98
C LYS A 319 12.85 -9.97 -28.08
N CYS A 320 12.21 -8.80 -27.98
CA CYS A 320 10.76 -8.73 -27.99
C CYS A 320 10.15 -9.33 -29.25
N PRO A 321 8.93 -9.90 -29.15
CA PRO A 321 8.19 -10.42 -30.30
C PRO A 321 8.05 -9.36 -31.42
N ALA A 322 8.04 -9.84 -32.66
CA ALA A 322 7.97 -8.98 -33.84
C ALA A 322 6.63 -8.23 -33.94
N CYS A 323 5.57 -8.82 -33.38
CA CYS A 323 4.21 -8.31 -33.40
C CYS A 323 3.51 -8.51 -32.05
N GLY A 324 2.34 -7.89 -31.93
CA GLY A 324 1.61 -7.77 -30.66
C GLY A 324 2.03 -6.54 -29.86
N GLU A 325 1.24 -6.25 -28.83
CA GLU A 325 1.39 -5.04 -28.03
C GLU A 325 0.79 -5.21 -26.63
N THR A 326 1.05 -4.24 -25.76
CA THR A 326 0.42 -4.17 -24.44
C THR A 326 -0.81 -3.28 -24.50
N LEU A 327 -1.98 -3.87 -24.29
CA LEU A 327 -3.29 -3.24 -24.31
C LEU A 327 -3.69 -2.86 -22.88
N GLN A 328 -3.85 -1.55 -22.61
CA GLN A 328 -4.12 -1.03 -21.26
C GLN A 328 -5.48 -0.34 -21.11
N ASP A 329 -6.22 -0.20 -22.21
CA ASP A 329 -7.55 0.42 -22.19
C ASP A 329 -8.59 -0.54 -21.59
N SER A 330 -9.68 -0.02 -21.04
CA SER A 330 -10.74 -0.84 -20.43
C SER A 330 -11.50 -1.70 -21.42
N THR A 331 -11.48 -1.34 -22.70
CA THR A 331 -12.08 -2.10 -23.79
C THR A 331 -11.17 -1.97 -24.99
N GLY A 332 -11.06 -3.03 -25.78
CA GLY A 332 -10.24 -2.98 -26.98
C GLY A 332 -10.44 -4.21 -27.85
N ASN A 333 -9.81 -4.18 -29.01
CA ASN A 333 -9.79 -5.29 -29.94
C ASN A 333 -8.38 -5.46 -30.50
N PHE A 334 -8.10 -6.67 -30.96
CA PHE A 334 -6.84 -7.00 -31.61
C PHE A 334 -7.03 -8.20 -32.53
N SER A 335 -6.16 -8.31 -33.52
CA SER A 335 -6.21 -9.38 -34.51
C SER A 335 -4.82 -9.94 -34.77
N SER A 336 -4.77 -11.10 -35.40
CA SER A 336 -3.53 -11.52 -36.06
C SER A 336 -3.08 -10.46 -37.08
N PRO A 337 -1.77 -10.34 -37.34
CA PRO A 337 -1.26 -9.46 -38.39
C PRO A 337 -1.95 -9.75 -39.73
N GLU A 338 -2.14 -8.71 -40.54
CA GLU A 338 -2.70 -8.79 -41.90
C GLU A 338 -4.17 -9.29 -41.98
N TYR A 339 -4.84 -9.54 -40.85
CA TYR A 339 -6.27 -9.89 -40.82
C TYR A 339 -7.10 -8.80 -41.56
N PRO A 340 -8.06 -9.18 -42.44
CA PRO A 340 -8.53 -10.54 -42.74
C PRO A 340 -7.84 -11.23 -43.93
N ASN A 341 -6.76 -10.64 -44.46
CA ASN A 341 -6.06 -11.12 -45.67
C ASN A 341 -5.21 -12.38 -45.43
N GLY A 342 -5.06 -12.80 -44.17
CA GLY A 342 -4.30 -13.97 -43.75
C GLY A 342 -2.94 -13.60 -43.16
N TYR A 343 -2.52 -14.33 -42.13
CA TYR A 343 -1.27 -14.07 -41.42
C TYR A 343 -0.08 -14.70 -42.13
N SER A 344 1.14 -14.20 -41.92
CA SER A 344 2.34 -14.82 -42.50
C SER A 344 2.80 -16.08 -41.73
N ALA A 345 3.44 -17.01 -42.41
CA ALA A 345 4.07 -18.19 -41.80
C ALA A 345 5.17 -17.80 -40.80
N HIS A 346 5.40 -18.66 -39.80
CA HIS A 346 6.46 -18.50 -38.78
C HIS A 346 6.34 -17.22 -37.92
N MET A 347 5.13 -16.68 -37.77
CA MET A 347 4.87 -15.53 -36.91
C MET A 347 4.90 -15.88 -35.42
N HIS A 348 5.38 -14.92 -34.62
CA HIS A 348 5.30 -14.94 -33.17
C HIS A 348 4.85 -13.57 -32.67
N CYS A 349 3.59 -13.50 -32.22
CA CYS A 349 3.01 -12.30 -31.66
C CYS A 349 2.60 -12.55 -30.21
N VAL A 350 2.74 -11.52 -29.38
CA VAL A 350 2.31 -11.57 -27.98
C VAL A 350 1.54 -10.31 -27.63
N TRP A 351 0.30 -10.47 -27.18
CA TRP A 351 -0.49 -9.41 -26.59
C TRP A 351 -0.54 -9.56 -25.08
N ARG A 352 -0.47 -8.42 -24.41
CA ARG A 352 -0.54 -8.32 -22.96
C ARG A 352 -1.67 -7.38 -22.60
N ILE A 353 -2.74 -7.89 -22.01
CA ILE A 353 -3.89 -7.09 -21.62
C ILE A 353 -3.77 -6.78 -20.13
N SER A 354 -3.72 -5.50 -19.75
CA SER A 354 -3.69 -5.07 -18.34
C SER A 354 -4.72 -3.96 -18.12
N VAL A 355 -5.78 -4.29 -17.40
CA VAL A 355 -6.86 -3.35 -17.04
C VAL A 355 -6.63 -2.79 -15.63
N THR A 356 -7.57 -2.01 -15.08
CA THR A 356 -7.40 -1.40 -13.75
C THR A 356 -7.32 -2.51 -12.68
N PRO A 357 -6.43 -2.39 -11.68
CA PRO A 357 -6.40 -3.33 -10.55
C PRO A 357 -7.79 -3.49 -9.91
N GLY A 358 -8.17 -4.72 -9.56
CA GLY A 358 -9.50 -5.05 -9.04
C GLY A 358 -10.57 -5.32 -10.12
N GLU A 359 -10.27 -5.06 -11.40
CA GLU A 359 -11.08 -5.51 -12.53
C GLU A 359 -10.59 -6.87 -13.04
N LYS A 360 -11.47 -7.59 -13.75
CA LYS A 360 -11.19 -8.81 -14.52
C LYS A 360 -11.37 -8.50 -16.00
N ILE A 361 -10.83 -9.35 -16.85
CA ILE A 361 -10.88 -9.23 -18.30
C ILE A 361 -11.76 -10.36 -18.81
N ILE A 362 -12.77 -10.04 -19.62
CA ILE A 362 -13.44 -11.02 -20.46
C ILE A 362 -12.94 -10.85 -21.89
N LEU A 363 -12.43 -11.93 -22.47
CA LEU A 363 -11.89 -12.00 -23.82
C LEU A 363 -12.80 -12.86 -24.68
N ASN A 364 -13.22 -12.32 -25.82
CA ASN A 364 -14.08 -12.99 -26.78
C ASN A 364 -13.44 -13.01 -28.17
N PHE A 365 -13.42 -14.18 -28.82
CA PHE A 365 -12.99 -14.33 -30.20
C PHE A 365 -14.22 -14.27 -31.12
N THR A 366 -14.25 -13.30 -32.02
CA THR A 366 -15.36 -13.10 -32.98
C THR A 366 -15.10 -13.80 -34.31
N SER A 367 -13.85 -14.05 -34.64
CA SER A 367 -13.42 -14.74 -35.86
C SER A 367 -12.16 -15.55 -35.57
N MET A 368 -12.09 -16.77 -36.10
CA MET A 368 -10.92 -17.63 -36.02
C MET A 368 -10.86 -18.51 -37.27
N ASP A 369 -9.71 -18.50 -37.93
CA ASP A 369 -9.37 -19.32 -39.09
C ASP A 369 -7.85 -19.53 -39.06
N LEU A 370 -7.44 -20.51 -38.25
CA LEU A 370 -6.05 -20.92 -38.07
C LEU A 370 -5.86 -22.34 -38.63
N TYR A 371 -4.64 -22.69 -39.03
CA TYR A 371 -4.34 -24.05 -39.46
C TYR A 371 -4.73 -25.08 -38.39
N ARG A 372 -5.64 -26.00 -38.75
CA ARG A 372 -6.15 -27.02 -37.83
C ARG A 372 -5.14 -28.15 -37.71
N SER A 373 -4.67 -28.40 -36.49
CA SER A 373 -3.82 -29.56 -36.20
C SER A 373 -4.25 -30.26 -34.91
N ARG A 374 -3.83 -31.51 -34.74
CA ARG A 374 -4.00 -32.22 -33.47
C ARG A 374 -3.30 -31.42 -32.36
N LEU A 375 -4.03 -31.18 -31.25
CA LEU A 375 -3.55 -30.40 -30.09
C LEU A 375 -3.01 -29.00 -30.43
N CYS A 376 -3.35 -28.45 -31.61
CA CYS A 376 -2.90 -27.12 -32.04
C CYS A 376 -1.37 -26.94 -32.02
N TRP A 377 -0.62 -27.99 -32.37
CA TRP A 377 0.85 -27.97 -32.40
C TRP A 377 1.47 -26.94 -33.34
N TYR A 378 0.88 -26.69 -34.51
CA TYR A 378 1.49 -25.82 -35.51
C TYR A 378 1.12 -24.35 -35.31
N ASP A 379 -0.14 -24.02 -35.59
CA ASP A 379 -0.65 -22.66 -35.53
C ASP A 379 -1.69 -22.60 -34.41
N TYR A 380 -1.52 -21.65 -33.50
CA TYR A 380 -2.37 -21.57 -32.33
C TYR A 380 -2.42 -20.18 -31.73
N VAL A 381 -3.54 -19.89 -31.08
CA VAL A 381 -3.65 -18.83 -30.09
C VAL A 381 -3.74 -19.46 -28.71
N GLU A 382 -2.86 -19.05 -27.83
CA GLU A 382 -2.79 -19.49 -26.45
C GLU A 382 -3.16 -18.33 -25.53
N VAL A 383 -4.07 -18.56 -24.59
CA VAL A 383 -4.51 -17.58 -23.61
C VAL A 383 -4.13 -18.06 -22.22
N ARG A 384 -3.45 -17.22 -21.44
CA ARG A 384 -2.99 -17.49 -20.07
C ARG A 384 -3.49 -16.42 -19.10
N ASP A 385 -3.80 -16.86 -17.89
CA ASP A 385 -4.32 -16.02 -16.82
C ASP A 385 -3.21 -15.41 -15.97
N GLY A 386 -2.81 -14.20 -16.34
CA GLY A 386 -1.62 -13.54 -15.82
C GLY A 386 -0.94 -12.75 -16.94
N PHE A 387 0.31 -12.33 -16.71
CA PHE A 387 0.96 -11.35 -17.57
C PHE A 387 2.25 -11.84 -18.24
N TRP A 388 2.50 -13.14 -18.21
CA TRP A 388 3.71 -13.76 -18.75
C TRP A 388 3.52 -15.23 -19.13
N ARG A 389 4.51 -15.81 -19.82
CA ARG A 389 4.43 -17.15 -20.45
C ARG A 389 4.25 -18.34 -19.51
N LYS A 390 4.61 -18.24 -18.22
CA LYS A 390 4.43 -19.34 -17.25
C LYS A 390 3.13 -19.21 -16.45
N ALA A 391 2.32 -18.19 -16.73
CA ALA A 391 1.01 -18.05 -16.11
C ALA A 391 0.09 -19.25 -16.42
N PRO A 392 -0.90 -19.55 -15.54
CA PRO A 392 -1.86 -20.62 -15.74
C PRO A 392 -2.51 -20.60 -17.13
N LEU A 393 -2.49 -21.74 -17.83
CA LEU A 393 -3.08 -21.87 -19.15
C LEU A 393 -4.61 -21.90 -19.06
N ARG A 394 -5.29 -21.00 -19.79
CA ARG A 394 -6.75 -21.01 -19.93
C ARG A 394 -7.20 -21.82 -21.14
N GLY A 395 -6.44 -21.77 -22.22
CA GLY A 395 -6.69 -22.63 -23.38
C GLY A 395 -5.75 -22.35 -24.54
N ARG A 396 -5.69 -23.32 -25.44
CA ARG A 396 -4.94 -23.25 -26.70
C ARG A 396 -5.87 -23.63 -27.83
N PHE A 397 -5.98 -22.75 -28.83
CA PHE A 397 -7.04 -22.77 -29.83
C PHE A 397 -6.46 -22.72 -31.25
N CYS A 398 -7.07 -23.46 -32.17
CA CYS A 398 -6.72 -23.52 -33.60
C CYS A 398 -7.92 -24.03 -34.43
N GLY A 399 -7.82 -23.96 -35.76
CA GLY A 399 -8.93 -24.26 -36.65
C GLY A 399 -9.91 -23.09 -36.76
N GLY A 400 -11.17 -23.40 -37.09
CA GLY A 400 -12.24 -22.41 -37.27
C GLY A 400 -13.29 -22.37 -36.16
N LYS A 401 -13.16 -23.18 -35.10
CA LYS A 401 -14.13 -23.21 -34.00
C LYS A 401 -13.81 -22.11 -32.99
N LEU A 402 -14.77 -21.22 -32.73
CA LEU A 402 -14.64 -20.18 -31.72
C LEU A 402 -14.65 -20.79 -30.30
N PRO A 403 -13.76 -20.37 -29.40
CA PRO A 403 -13.81 -20.73 -27.99
C PRO A 403 -14.92 -19.97 -27.25
N GLU A 404 -15.35 -20.50 -26.11
CA GLU A 404 -16.21 -19.78 -25.16
C GLU A 404 -15.50 -18.54 -24.60
N PRO A 405 -16.25 -17.48 -24.19
CA PRO A 405 -15.66 -16.29 -23.59
C PRO A 405 -14.79 -16.64 -22.38
N ILE A 406 -13.56 -16.11 -22.37
CA ILE A 406 -12.56 -16.40 -21.35
C ILE A 406 -12.55 -15.27 -20.34
N VAL A 407 -12.79 -15.59 -19.06
CA VAL A 407 -12.75 -14.62 -17.96
C VAL A 407 -11.48 -14.85 -17.14
N SER A 408 -10.67 -13.80 -16.96
CA SER A 408 -9.47 -13.85 -16.11
C SER A 408 -9.82 -13.88 -14.61
N THR A 409 -8.88 -14.35 -13.78
CA THR A 409 -9.02 -14.26 -12.32
C THR A 409 -8.72 -12.87 -11.79
N ASP A 410 -7.84 -12.13 -12.47
CA ASP A 410 -7.33 -10.82 -12.08
C ASP A 410 -7.25 -9.86 -13.30
N SER A 411 -6.68 -8.69 -13.11
CA SER A 411 -6.58 -7.57 -14.05
C SER A 411 -5.58 -7.74 -15.20
N ARG A 412 -5.03 -8.95 -15.41
CA ARG A 412 -3.95 -9.23 -16.37
C ARG A 412 -4.19 -10.52 -17.16
N LEU A 413 -4.05 -10.45 -18.48
CA LEU A 413 -4.18 -11.59 -19.40
C LEU A 413 -3.04 -11.58 -20.42
N TRP A 414 -2.50 -12.75 -20.74
CA TRP A 414 -1.43 -12.93 -21.71
C TRP A 414 -1.93 -13.78 -22.87
N VAL A 415 -1.73 -13.30 -24.09
CA VAL A 415 -2.20 -13.96 -25.31
C VAL A 415 -1.02 -14.11 -26.27
N GLU A 416 -0.70 -15.34 -26.67
CA GLU A 416 0.33 -15.63 -27.65
C GLU A 416 -0.30 -16.22 -28.90
N PHE A 417 0.07 -15.66 -30.05
CA PHE A 417 -0.16 -16.27 -31.35
C PHE A 417 1.16 -16.77 -31.90
N ARG A 418 1.19 -18.04 -32.27
CA ARG A 418 2.33 -18.64 -32.98
C ARG A 418 1.83 -19.37 -34.21
N SER A 419 2.48 -19.08 -35.33
CA SER A 419 2.36 -19.85 -36.57
C SER A 419 3.70 -20.53 -36.83
N SER A 420 3.64 -21.76 -37.31
CA SER A 420 4.83 -22.52 -37.74
C SER A 420 4.59 -23.35 -38.99
N SER A 421 3.35 -23.36 -39.51
CA SER A 421 3.01 -24.02 -40.76
C SER A 421 3.21 -23.12 -41.99
N ASN A 422 3.36 -23.75 -43.15
CA ASN A 422 3.45 -23.06 -44.44
C ASN A 422 2.06 -22.70 -45.01
N TRP A 423 0.99 -23.26 -44.45
CA TRP A 423 -0.38 -22.97 -44.85
C TRP A 423 -0.99 -21.97 -43.89
N VAL A 424 -1.53 -20.88 -44.42
CA VAL A 424 -2.02 -19.77 -43.60
C VAL A 424 -3.52 -19.60 -43.79
N GLY A 425 -4.24 -19.45 -42.69
CA GLY A 425 -5.66 -19.07 -42.70
C GLY A 425 -5.82 -17.55 -42.62
N LYS A 426 -7.06 -17.05 -42.59
CA LYS A 426 -7.36 -15.61 -42.45
C LYS A 426 -6.89 -15.02 -41.12
N GLY A 427 -6.70 -15.86 -40.10
CA GLY A 427 -6.25 -15.45 -38.77
C GLY A 427 -7.36 -15.35 -37.75
N PHE A 428 -7.27 -14.44 -36.79
CA PHE A 428 -8.29 -14.27 -35.75
C PHE A 428 -8.57 -12.79 -35.45
N PHE A 429 -9.75 -12.54 -34.89
CA PHE A 429 -10.14 -11.24 -34.35
C PHE A 429 -10.74 -11.43 -32.96
N ALA A 430 -10.21 -10.72 -31.97
CA ALA A 430 -10.63 -10.79 -30.59
C ALA A 430 -10.97 -9.42 -30.02
N VAL A 431 -11.94 -9.38 -29.13
CA VAL A 431 -12.38 -8.20 -28.39
C VAL A 431 -12.30 -8.51 -26.91
N TYR A 432 -11.84 -7.56 -26.12
CA TYR A 432 -11.79 -7.68 -24.67
C TYR A 432 -12.47 -6.49 -23.99
N GLU A 433 -13.01 -6.72 -22.81
CA GLU A 433 -13.56 -5.69 -21.94
C GLU A 433 -13.19 -5.96 -20.48
N ALA A 434 -13.02 -4.87 -19.73
CA ALA A 434 -12.77 -4.86 -18.30
C ALA A 434 -14.11 -4.89 -17.56
N ILE A 435 -14.29 -5.90 -16.71
CA ILE A 435 -15.46 -6.08 -15.87
C ILE A 435 -15.04 -6.05 -14.39
N CYS A 436 -15.94 -5.64 -13.51
CA CYS A 436 -15.69 -5.69 -12.07
C CYS A 436 -16.85 -6.40 -11.35
N GLY A 437 -16.53 -7.02 -10.22
CA GLY A 437 -17.50 -7.82 -9.48
C GLY A 437 -17.56 -9.29 -9.88
N GLY A 438 -18.79 -9.82 -9.92
CA GLY A 438 -19.12 -11.22 -10.14
C GLY A 438 -19.55 -11.96 -8.88
N ASP A 439 -19.67 -13.29 -9.01
CA ASP A 439 -20.15 -14.17 -7.96
C ASP A 439 -19.02 -14.54 -6.97
N VAL A 440 -19.28 -14.36 -5.68
CA VAL A 440 -18.32 -14.59 -4.59
C VAL A 440 -18.89 -15.64 -3.65
N LYS A 441 -18.51 -16.91 -3.88
CA LYS A 441 -18.93 -18.07 -3.07
C LYS A 441 -17.86 -18.44 -2.04
N LYS A 442 -17.79 -17.69 -0.95
CA LYS A 442 -16.81 -17.88 0.15
C LYS A 442 -17.46 -17.51 1.48
N ASP A 443 -16.99 -18.11 2.57
CA ASP A 443 -17.45 -17.78 3.93
C ASP A 443 -16.83 -16.50 4.50
N ASN A 444 -15.77 -15.98 3.87
CA ASN A 444 -15.18 -14.69 4.18
C ASN A 444 -14.40 -14.16 2.98
N GLY A 445 -14.12 -12.86 3.00
CA GLY A 445 -13.26 -12.22 2.04
C GLY A 445 -13.31 -10.70 2.15
N HIS A 446 -12.58 -10.06 1.25
CA HIS A 446 -12.55 -8.61 1.11
C HIS A 446 -13.01 -8.23 -0.30
N ILE A 447 -13.70 -7.10 -0.40
CA ILE A 447 -14.18 -6.49 -1.64
C ILE A 447 -13.72 -5.04 -1.62
N GLN A 448 -13.17 -4.59 -2.73
CA GLN A 448 -12.67 -3.24 -2.88
C GLN A 448 -13.22 -2.62 -4.16
N SER A 449 -13.39 -1.31 -4.17
CA SER A 449 -13.62 -0.58 -5.41
C SER A 449 -12.45 -0.79 -6.37
N PRO A 450 -12.69 -0.79 -7.69
CA PRO A 450 -11.61 -0.85 -8.66
C PRO A 450 -10.58 0.26 -8.40
N ASN A 451 -9.31 -0.06 -8.59
CA ASN A 451 -8.15 0.82 -8.37
C ASN A 451 -7.79 1.16 -6.91
N TYR A 452 -8.54 0.68 -5.90
CA TYR A 452 -8.24 0.96 -4.49
C TYR A 452 -6.79 0.59 -4.11
N PRO A 453 -6.05 1.42 -3.35
CA PRO A 453 -6.49 2.64 -2.64
C PRO A 453 -6.42 3.94 -3.48
N ASP A 454 -6.07 3.85 -4.75
CA ASP A 454 -6.08 5.01 -5.65
C ASP A 454 -7.52 5.29 -6.13
N ASP A 455 -7.72 6.48 -6.72
CA ASP A 455 -9.05 6.89 -7.14
C ASP A 455 -9.67 5.92 -8.16
N TYR A 456 -10.93 5.55 -7.96
CA TYR A 456 -11.66 4.69 -8.90
C TYR A 456 -11.82 5.37 -10.26
N ARG A 457 -12.09 4.58 -11.31
CA ARG A 457 -12.34 5.12 -12.66
C ARG A 457 -13.80 5.60 -12.80
N PRO A 458 -14.06 6.62 -13.64
CA PRO A 458 -15.42 7.07 -13.92
C PRO A 458 -16.20 6.03 -14.74
N SER A 459 -17.53 6.13 -14.72
CA SER A 459 -18.48 5.35 -15.53
C SER A 459 -18.39 3.84 -15.31
N LYS A 460 -18.16 3.42 -14.06
CA LYS A 460 -18.06 2.00 -13.69
C LYS A 460 -19.35 1.51 -13.03
N VAL A 461 -19.70 0.27 -13.33
CA VAL A 461 -20.78 -0.45 -12.66
C VAL A 461 -20.25 -1.82 -12.24
N CYS A 462 -20.07 -2.01 -10.95
CA CYS A 462 -19.53 -3.25 -10.38
C CYS A 462 -20.59 -3.92 -9.52
N ILE A 463 -20.88 -5.19 -9.79
CA ILE A 463 -21.91 -5.94 -9.05
C ILE A 463 -21.28 -7.18 -8.43
N TRP A 464 -21.33 -7.28 -7.11
CA TRP A 464 -20.88 -8.46 -6.37
C TRP A 464 -22.08 -9.23 -5.82
N ARG A 465 -22.11 -10.54 -6.10
CA ARG A 465 -23.11 -11.48 -5.62
C ARG A 465 -22.46 -12.39 -4.57
N ILE A 466 -22.58 -12.00 -3.30
CA ILE A 466 -21.94 -12.69 -2.19
C ILE A 466 -22.84 -13.83 -1.73
N GLN A 467 -22.26 -15.01 -1.58
CA GLN A 467 -22.93 -16.19 -1.03
C GLN A 467 -22.00 -16.90 -0.04
N VAL A 468 -22.44 -16.97 1.21
CA VAL A 468 -21.80 -17.76 2.27
C VAL A 468 -22.49 -19.12 2.38
N SER A 469 -21.98 -20.00 3.24
CA SER A 469 -22.60 -21.29 3.56
C SER A 469 -24.10 -21.17 3.91
N GLU A 470 -24.90 -22.13 3.47
CA GLU A 470 -26.34 -22.16 3.76
C GLU A 470 -26.62 -22.22 5.27
N GLY A 471 -27.71 -21.60 5.69
CA GLY A 471 -28.11 -21.52 7.11
C GLY A 471 -27.38 -20.43 7.93
N PHE A 472 -26.51 -19.64 7.30
CA PHE A 472 -25.83 -18.51 7.93
C PHE A 472 -26.21 -17.19 7.28
N HIS A 473 -25.85 -16.08 7.94
CA HIS A 473 -26.03 -14.74 7.40
C HIS A 473 -24.70 -14.16 6.91
N VAL A 474 -24.75 -13.10 6.13
CA VAL A 474 -23.59 -12.34 5.68
C VAL A 474 -23.45 -11.12 6.58
N GLY A 475 -22.32 -11.02 7.27
CA GLY A 475 -21.86 -9.82 7.95
C GLY A 475 -20.96 -9.02 7.03
N LEU A 476 -21.10 -7.70 7.03
CA LEU A 476 -20.36 -6.76 6.20
C LEU A 476 -19.80 -5.63 7.06
N THR A 477 -18.48 -5.43 7.03
CA THR A 477 -17.79 -4.38 7.79
C THR A 477 -16.94 -3.52 6.86
N PHE A 478 -17.13 -2.20 6.94
CA PHE A 478 -16.34 -1.25 6.14
C PHE A 478 -15.00 -0.99 6.82
N GLN A 479 -13.90 -1.05 6.06
CA GLN A 479 -12.56 -0.66 6.50
C GLN A 479 -12.23 0.78 6.10
N SER A 480 -12.65 1.19 4.90
CA SER A 480 -12.52 2.54 4.37
C SER A 480 -13.70 2.86 3.46
N PHE A 481 -14.06 4.14 3.38
CA PHE A 481 -15.18 4.60 2.58
C PHE A 481 -15.03 6.08 2.19
N GLU A 482 -14.71 6.30 0.92
CA GLU A 482 -14.55 7.61 0.29
C GLU A 482 -15.13 7.55 -1.13
N ILE A 483 -16.40 7.89 -1.25
CA ILE A 483 -17.13 8.01 -2.52
C ILE A 483 -17.57 9.47 -2.68
N GLU A 484 -17.76 9.94 -3.92
CA GLU A 484 -18.29 11.29 -4.15
C GLU A 484 -19.51 11.59 -3.27
N ARG A 485 -19.49 12.75 -2.60
CA ARG A 485 -20.56 13.13 -1.67
C ARG A 485 -21.70 13.83 -2.40
N HIS A 486 -22.92 13.33 -2.22
CA HIS A 486 -24.15 13.99 -2.65
C HIS A 486 -25.28 13.69 -1.66
N ASP A 487 -26.20 14.63 -1.42
CA ASP A 487 -27.24 14.49 -0.38
C ASP A 487 -28.16 13.28 -0.60
N SER A 488 -28.40 12.91 -1.87
CA SER A 488 -29.17 11.72 -2.26
C SER A 488 -28.32 10.61 -2.90
N CYS A 489 -26.99 10.72 -2.86
CA CYS A 489 -26.07 9.79 -3.52
C CYS A 489 -26.39 9.54 -5.00
N ALA A 490 -26.78 10.60 -5.73
CA ALA A 490 -27.27 10.51 -7.11
C ALA A 490 -26.17 10.23 -8.13
N TYR A 491 -24.95 10.73 -7.87
CA TYR A 491 -23.75 10.52 -8.68
C TYR A 491 -23.15 9.15 -8.33
N ASP A 492 -22.05 9.12 -7.59
CA ASP A 492 -21.39 7.88 -7.19
C ASP A 492 -21.99 7.29 -5.92
N TYR A 493 -22.13 5.97 -5.88
CA TYR A 493 -22.71 5.29 -4.72
C TYR A 493 -22.37 3.81 -4.63
N LEU A 494 -22.41 3.30 -3.40
CA LEU A 494 -22.47 1.88 -3.09
C LEU A 494 -23.88 1.53 -2.60
N GLU A 495 -24.53 0.60 -3.29
CA GLU A 495 -25.84 0.07 -2.96
C GLU A 495 -25.70 -1.35 -2.39
N VAL A 496 -26.37 -1.61 -1.27
CA VAL A 496 -26.37 -2.91 -0.60
C VAL A 496 -27.79 -3.42 -0.49
N ARG A 497 -28.03 -4.66 -0.92
CA ARG A 497 -29.34 -5.33 -0.89
C ARG A 497 -29.28 -6.66 -0.17
N ASP A 498 -30.35 -6.96 0.55
CA ASP A 498 -30.54 -8.19 1.32
C ASP A 498 -31.12 -9.30 0.43
N GLY A 499 -30.23 -10.01 -0.27
CA GLY A 499 -30.59 -11.05 -1.23
C GLY A 499 -29.53 -11.23 -2.30
N HIS A 500 -29.92 -11.69 -3.49
CA HIS A 500 -28.98 -12.07 -4.56
C HIS A 500 -29.23 -11.35 -5.90
N SER A 501 -30.17 -10.40 -5.93
CA SER A 501 -30.60 -9.71 -7.13
C SER A 501 -30.87 -8.22 -6.87
N GLU A 502 -30.96 -7.45 -7.96
CA GLU A 502 -31.35 -6.03 -7.91
C GLU A 502 -32.79 -5.81 -7.40
N SER A 503 -33.65 -6.83 -7.51
CA SER A 503 -35.01 -6.81 -6.96
C SER A 503 -35.08 -7.12 -5.45
N SER A 504 -33.95 -7.46 -4.82
CA SER A 504 -33.89 -7.78 -3.38
C SER A 504 -34.09 -6.52 -2.53
N THR A 505 -34.49 -6.69 -1.27
CA THR A 505 -34.78 -5.59 -0.34
C THR A 505 -33.56 -4.67 -0.21
N LEU A 506 -33.76 -3.35 -0.38
CA LEU A 506 -32.69 -2.37 -0.23
C LEU A 506 -32.35 -2.18 1.24
N ILE A 507 -31.09 -2.41 1.60
CA ILE A 507 -30.56 -2.08 2.94
C ILE A 507 -30.19 -0.61 2.99
N GLY A 508 -29.44 -0.15 1.97
CA GLY A 508 -29.03 1.25 1.89
C GLY A 508 -28.25 1.57 0.64
N ARG A 509 -28.18 2.87 0.35
CA ARG A 509 -27.36 3.49 -0.69
C ARG A 509 -26.45 4.50 0.00
N TYR A 510 -25.15 4.34 -0.17
CA TYR A 510 -24.12 5.04 0.60
C TYR A 510 -23.19 5.81 -0.34
N CYS A 511 -22.80 7.01 0.08
CA CYS A 511 -21.83 7.87 -0.60
C CYS A 511 -21.23 8.87 0.40
N GLY A 512 -20.21 9.63 -0.01
CA GLY A 512 -19.48 10.54 0.87
C GLY A 512 -18.32 9.88 1.63
N TYR A 513 -17.95 10.48 2.76
CA TYR A 513 -16.73 10.14 3.51
C TYR A 513 -17.00 9.52 4.89
N GLU A 514 -18.27 9.47 5.30
CA GLU A 514 -18.65 8.81 6.55
C GLU A 514 -18.79 7.32 6.30
N LYS A 515 -18.04 6.52 7.08
CA LYS A 515 -18.08 5.07 7.01
C LYS A 515 -19.49 4.58 7.39
N PRO A 516 -20.15 3.77 6.54
CA PRO A 516 -21.41 3.15 6.93
C PRO A 516 -21.26 2.24 8.15
N ASP A 517 -22.34 2.13 8.92
CA ASP A 517 -22.47 1.14 9.98
C ASP A 517 -22.36 -0.28 9.41
N ASP A 518 -21.94 -1.21 10.26
CA ASP A 518 -21.76 -2.58 9.83
C ASP A 518 -23.13 -3.24 9.54
N ILE A 519 -23.20 -4.04 8.47
CA ILE A 519 -24.46 -4.54 7.91
C ILE A 519 -24.57 -6.06 8.13
N LYS A 520 -25.79 -6.52 8.49
CA LYS A 520 -26.15 -7.94 8.59
C LYS A 520 -27.28 -8.26 7.60
N SER A 521 -27.11 -9.29 6.77
CA SER A 521 -28.20 -9.81 5.94
C SER A 521 -29.17 -10.68 6.74
N THR A 522 -30.35 -10.95 6.17
CA THR A 522 -31.31 -11.94 6.70
C THR A 522 -31.18 -13.32 6.07
N SER A 523 -30.36 -13.47 5.03
CA SER A 523 -30.12 -14.73 4.32
C SER A 523 -28.63 -14.99 4.11
N SER A 524 -28.27 -16.17 3.57
CA SER A 524 -26.89 -16.50 3.19
C SER A 524 -26.39 -15.75 1.94
N ARG A 525 -27.16 -14.79 1.44
CA ARG A 525 -26.89 -14.04 0.21
C ARG A 525 -26.97 -12.55 0.45
N LEU A 526 -26.02 -11.82 -0.13
CA LEU A 526 -25.98 -10.36 -0.11
C LEU A 526 -25.56 -9.87 -1.50
N TRP A 527 -26.17 -8.77 -1.96
CA TRP A 527 -25.90 -8.18 -3.26
C TRP A 527 -25.38 -6.76 -3.08
N LEU A 528 -24.23 -6.46 -3.70
CA LEU A 528 -23.60 -5.15 -3.68
C LEU A 528 -23.48 -4.60 -5.10
N LYS A 529 -23.75 -3.31 -5.27
CA LYS A 529 -23.54 -2.59 -6.54
C LYS A 529 -22.84 -1.26 -6.30
N PHE A 530 -21.68 -1.09 -6.91
CA PHE A 530 -20.99 0.19 -6.96
C PHE A 530 -21.20 0.83 -8.33
N VAL A 531 -21.53 2.12 -8.34
CA VAL A 531 -21.68 2.93 -9.55
C VAL A 531 -20.83 4.19 -9.43
N SER A 532 -20.10 4.52 -10.49
CA SER A 532 -19.45 5.82 -10.67
C SER A 532 -19.94 6.52 -11.93
N ASP A 533 -20.04 7.84 -11.88
CA ASP A 533 -20.46 8.71 -12.96
C ASP A 533 -19.27 9.19 -13.82
N GLY A 534 -19.47 10.18 -14.70
CA GLY A 534 -18.44 10.68 -15.60
C GLY A 534 -17.36 11.57 -14.95
N SER A 535 -17.47 11.89 -13.67
CA SER A 535 -16.66 12.90 -12.99
C SER A 535 -16.31 12.53 -11.54
N ILE A 536 -15.60 13.43 -10.86
CA ILE A 536 -15.22 13.41 -9.43
C ILE A 536 -15.00 12.00 -8.85
N ASN A 537 -13.80 11.48 -9.01
CA ASN A 537 -13.43 10.20 -8.44
C ASN A 537 -12.71 10.36 -7.09
N LYS A 538 -12.79 9.31 -6.26
CA LYS A 538 -12.20 9.23 -4.92
C LYS A 538 -11.57 7.85 -4.71
N ALA A 539 -10.85 7.65 -3.60
CA ALA A 539 -10.19 6.39 -3.29
C ALA A 539 -11.15 5.18 -3.29
N GLY A 540 -12.44 5.40 -3.02
CA GLY A 540 -13.48 4.39 -3.04
C GLY A 540 -13.63 3.68 -1.70
N PHE A 541 -13.81 2.36 -1.70
CA PHE A 541 -14.12 1.62 -0.47
C PHE A 541 -13.36 0.31 -0.38
N ALA A 542 -13.11 -0.12 0.85
CA ALA A 542 -12.67 -1.46 1.19
C ALA A 542 -13.59 -2.06 2.24
N VAL A 543 -14.14 -3.23 1.97
CA VAL A 543 -15.16 -3.89 2.76
C VAL A 543 -14.77 -5.35 3.00
N ASN A 544 -14.92 -5.80 4.23
CA ASN A 544 -14.83 -7.21 4.56
C ASN A 544 -16.23 -7.80 4.67
N PHE A 545 -16.39 -9.00 4.11
CA PHE A 545 -17.57 -9.81 4.34
C PHE A 545 -17.17 -11.10 5.05
N PHE A 546 -18.06 -11.62 5.88
CA PHE A 546 -17.85 -12.87 6.59
C PHE A 546 -19.18 -13.54 6.90
N LYS A 547 -19.10 -14.83 7.18
CA LYS A 547 -20.20 -15.64 7.68
C LYS A 547 -20.54 -15.21 9.09
N GLU A 548 -21.69 -14.57 9.23
CA GLU A 548 -22.27 -14.13 10.48
C GLU A 548 -23.06 -15.28 11.12
N VAL A 549 -22.76 -15.54 12.38
CA VAL A 549 -23.40 -16.55 13.21
C VAL A 549 -24.14 -15.85 14.32
N ASP A 550 -25.36 -16.28 14.61
CA ASP A 550 -26.02 -15.88 15.86
C ASP A 550 -25.66 -16.88 16.95
N GLU A 551 -24.65 -16.60 17.77
CA GLU A 551 -24.27 -17.52 18.86
C GLU A 551 -25.32 -17.58 19.98
N CYS A 552 -26.16 -16.55 20.10
CA CYS A 552 -27.22 -16.48 21.10
C CYS A 552 -28.42 -17.35 20.75
N SER A 553 -28.64 -17.65 19.48
CA SER A 553 -29.68 -18.59 19.01
C SER A 553 -29.30 -20.06 19.18
N ARG A 554 -28.03 -20.36 19.49
CA ARG A 554 -27.59 -21.73 19.80
C ARG A 554 -28.20 -22.24 21.12
N PRO A 555 -28.34 -23.56 21.33
CA PRO A 555 -28.94 -24.13 22.54
C PRO A 555 -28.29 -23.65 23.85
N ASN A 556 -26.99 -23.40 23.84
CA ASN A 556 -26.23 -22.93 25.02
C ASN A 556 -26.17 -21.39 25.15
N ARG A 557 -26.90 -20.61 24.33
CA ARG A 557 -26.91 -19.12 24.35
C ARG A 557 -25.50 -18.49 24.39
N GLY A 558 -24.61 -18.94 23.50
CA GLY A 558 -23.20 -18.51 23.50
C GLY A 558 -22.38 -18.90 24.75
N GLY A 559 -22.93 -19.67 25.67
CA GLY A 559 -22.33 -19.96 26.97
C GLY A 559 -22.46 -18.81 27.98
N CYS A 560 -23.39 -17.88 27.76
CA CYS A 560 -23.71 -16.82 28.72
C CYS A 560 -24.60 -17.35 29.85
N GLU A 561 -24.27 -17.00 31.09
CA GLU A 561 -25.05 -17.43 32.26
C GLU A 561 -26.47 -16.85 32.26
N GLN A 562 -26.62 -15.56 31.94
CA GLN A 562 -27.89 -14.86 31.98
C GLN A 562 -28.33 -14.38 30.59
N ARG A 563 -27.79 -13.24 30.11
CA ARG A 563 -28.23 -12.62 28.85
C ARG A 563 -27.13 -12.66 27.80
N CYS A 564 -27.43 -13.25 26.65
CA CYS A 564 -26.58 -13.21 25.46
C CYS A 564 -27.03 -12.08 24.54
N LEU A 565 -26.10 -11.24 24.10
CA LEU A 565 -26.32 -10.16 23.14
C LEU A 565 -25.49 -10.44 21.89
N ASN A 566 -26.16 -10.76 20.78
CA ASN A 566 -25.47 -10.98 19.51
C ASN A 566 -24.94 -9.65 18.97
N THR A 567 -23.71 -9.66 18.48
CA THR A 567 -23.05 -8.53 17.81
C THR A 567 -22.62 -8.97 16.41
N LEU A 568 -22.19 -8.05 15.54
CA LEU A 568 -21.73 -8.49 14.22
C LEU A 568 -20.32 -9.10 14.33
N GLY A 569 -20.18 -10.35 13.88
CA GLY A 569 -18.95 -11.14 13.97
C GLY A 569 -18.64 -11.71 15.35
N SER A 570 -19.51 -11.51 16.34
CA SER A 570 -19.29 -12.00 17.71
C SER A 570 -20.56 -11.91 18.58
N TYR A 571 -20.45 -12.17 19.87
CA TYR A 571 -21.50 -11.94 20.85
C TYR A 571 -20.87 -11.49 22.18
N LYS A 572 -21.68 -10.88 23.04
CA LYS A 572 -21.28 -10.53 24.42
C LYS A 572 -22.32 -11.00 25.42
N CYS A 573 -21.85 -11.46 26.57
CA CYS A 573 -22.72 -11.75 27.69
C CYS A 573 -22.98 -10.47 28.51
N SER A 574 -24.17 -10.38 29.06
CA SER A 574 -24.61 -9.32 29.96
C SER A 574 -25.40 -9.94 31.12
N CYS A 575 -25.47 -9.22 32.21
CA CYS A 575 -26.11 -9.68 33.44
C CYS A 575 -27.36 -8.87 33.76
N ASP A 576 -28.27 -9.47 34.50
CA ASP A 576 -29.46 -8.82 35.02
C ASP A 576 -29.10 -7.80 36.11
N PRO A 577 -29.95 -6.78 36.35
CA PRO A 577 -29.71 -5.80 37.40
C PRO A 577 -29.48 -6.47 38.76
N GLY A 578 -28.36 -6.14 39.44
CA GLY A 578 -27.89 -6.84 40.64
C GLY A 578 -26.79 -7.88 40.40
N TYR A 579 -26.27 -7.96 39.17
CA TYR A 579 -25.15 -8.82 38.81
C TYR A 579 -24.13 -8.07 37.94
N GLU A 580 -22.85 -8.41 38.08
CA GLU A 580 -21.74 -7.90 37.27
C GLU A 580 -21.12 -9.06 36.48
N LEU A 581 -20.61 -8.75 35.29
CA LEU A 581 -20.00 -9.76 34.43
C LEU A 581 -18.65 -10.18 35.03
N ALA A 582 -18.50 -11.48 35.30
CA ALA A 582 -17.29 -12.06 35.86
C ALA A 582 -16.07 -11.86 34.92
N PRO A 583 -14.83 -12.03 35.42
CA PRO A 583 -13.61 -11.87 34.62
C PRO A 583 -13.55 -12.75 33.36
N ASP A 584 -14.27 -13.87 33.33
CA ASP A 584 -14.37 -14.75 32.17
C ASP A 584 -15.32 -14.26 31.06
N LYS A 585 -15.98 -13.12 31.27
CA LYS A 585 -16.93 -12.48 30.36
C LYS A 585 -18.16 -13.34 30.02
N ARG A 586 -18.48 -14.34 30.84
CA ARG A 586 -19.60 -15.28 30.61
C ARG A 586 -20.50 -15.46 31.83
N ARG A 587 -19.91 -15.57 33.01
CA ARG A 587 -20.64 -15.71 34.28
C ARG A 587 -21.06 -14.35 34.83
N CYS A 588 -22.10 -14.36 35.65
CA CYS A 588 -22.67 -13.21 36.30
C CYS A 588 -22.52 -13.37 37.81
N GLU A 589 -21.65 -12.56 38.41
CA GLU A 589 -21.43 -12.54 39.85
C GLU A 589 -22.37 -11.55 40.51
N ALA A 590 -22.78 -11.83 41.76
CA ALA A 590 -23.66 -10.93 42.49
C ALA A 590 -22.98 -9.57 42.69
N ALA A 591 -23.44 -8.58 41.93
CA ALA A 591 -23.14 -7.18 42.15
C ALA A 591 -24.17 -6.62 43.11
N CYS A 592 -23.86 -5.50 43.73
CA CYS A 592 -24.74 -4.94 44.73
C CYS A 592 -24.64 -3.42 44.72
N GLY A 593 -25.76 -2.76 45.00
CA GLY A 593 -25.91 -1.32 44.82
C GLY A 593 -26.55 -0.92 43.49
N GLY A 594 -26.56 0.39 43.22
CA GLY A 594 -27.14 1.00 42.04
C GLY A 594 -28.08 2.17 42.36
N PHE A 595 -28.53 2.86 41.31
CA PHE A 595 -29.45 4.00 41.42
C PHE A 595 -30.89 3.54 41.13
N LEU A 596 -31.80 3.71 42.09
CA LEU A 596 -33.17 3.20 42.02
C LEU A 596 -34.17 4.36 42.11
N THR A 597 -34.97 4.52 41.05
CA THR A 597 -35.98 5.59 40.93
C THR A 597 -37.43 5.10 41.03
N LYS A 598 -37.63 3.79 41.28
CA LYS A 598 -38.96 3.21 41.47
C LYS A 598 -39.56 3.70 42.79
N LEU A 599 -40.88 3.86 42.86
CA LEU A 599 -41.56 4.30 44.09
C LEU A 599 -41.63 3.21 45.16
N ASN A 600 -41.50 1.94 44.77
CA ASN A 600 -41.39 0.79 45.66
C ASN A 600 -40.48 -0.27 45.04
N GLY A 601 -39.97 -1.17 45.87
CA GLY A 601 -39.11 -2.27 45.44
C GLY A 601 -38.45 -2.96 46.61
N SER A 602 -37.49 -3.83 46.31
CA SER A 602 -36.68 -4.52 47.31
C SER A 602 -35.21 -4.44 46.98
N ILE A 603 -34.39 -4.41 48.02
CA ILE A 603 -32.93 -4.52 47.95
C ILE A 603 -32.49 -5.71 48.83
N THR A 604 -31.46 -6.42 48.38
CA THR A 604 -30.92 -7.58 49.08
C THR A 604 -29.40 -7.50 49.13
N SER A 605 -28.79 -8.11 50.14
CA SER A 605 -27.35 -8.36 50.12
C SER A 605 -26.98 -9.23 48.89
N PRO A 606 -25.78 -9.04 48.33
CA PRO A 606 -25.29 -9.92 47.26
C PRO A 606 -25.32 -11.37 47.73
N GLY A 607 -25.86 -12.28 46.90
CA GLY A 607 -25.93 -13.71 47.23
C GLY A 607 -27.17 -14.16 48.01
N TRP A 608 -28.02 -13.25 48.51
CA TRP A 608 -29.26 -13.59 49.24
C TRP A 608 -30.12 -14.63 48.49
N PRO A 609 -30.63 -15.71 49.14
CA PRO A 609 -30.61 -16.01 50.58
C PRO A 609 -29.39 -16.80 51.08
N LYS A 610 -28.38 -17.00 50.23
CA LYS A 610 -27.10 -17.58 50.62
C LYS A 610 -26.24 -16.52 51.30
N GLU A 611 -25.12 -16.95 51.87
CA GLU A 611 -24.18 -16.05 52.52
C GLU A 611 -23.62 -15.02 51.54
N TYR A 612 -23.47 -13.77 51.99
CA TYR A 612 -22.90 -12.72 51.15
C TYR A 612 -21.40 -12.94 50.92
N PRO A 613 -20.83 -12.50 49.79
CA PRO A 613 -19.39 -12.59 49.58
C PRO A 613 -18.61 -11.62 50.49
N PRO A 614 -17.36 -11.97 50.87
CA PRO A 614 -16.45 -11.06 51.56
C PRO A 614 -15.99 -9.92 50.64
N ASN A 615 -15.50 -8.82 51.23
CA ASN A 615 -14.94 -7.64 50.58
C ASN A 615 -15.90 -6.93 49.60
N LYS A 616 -17.20 -6.96 49.85
CA LYS A 616 -18.19 -6.26 49.03
C LYS A 616 -18.48 -4.88 49.61
N ASN A 617 -18.63 -3.90 48.72
CA ASN A 617 -19.07 -2.56 49.05
C ASN A 617 -20.23 -2.18 48.12
N CYS A 618 -21.44 -2.24 48.66
CA CYS A 618 -22.69 -2.10 47.93
C CYS A 618 -23.34 -0.78 48.30
N ILE A 619 -23.66 0.07 47.32
CA ILE A 619 -24.30 1.36 47.58
C ILE A 619 -25.58 1.47 46.77
N TRP A 620 -26.74 1.47 47.44
CA TRP A 620 -28.03 1.77 46.82
C TRP A 620 -28.40 3.23 47.06
N GLN A 621 -28.74 3.93 45.98
CA GLN A 621 -29.20 5.31 45.98
C GLN A 621 -30.67 5.34 45.54
N LEU A 622 -31.57 5.52 46.49
CA LEU A 622 -33.01 5.56 46.26
C LEU A 622 -33.45 7.01 46.05
N VAL A 623 -34.18 7.29 44.98
CA VAL A 623 -34.73 8.62 44.68
C VAL A 623 -36.19 8.52 44.26
N ALA A 624 -37.06 9.18 45.00
CA ALA A 624 -38.46 9.35 44.69
C ALA A 624 -38.73 10.82 44.26
N PRO A 625 -39.89 11.14 43.67
CA PRO A 625 -40.32 12.52 43.46
C PRO A 625 -40.43 13.30 44.78
N THR A 626 -40.27 14.62 44.74
CA THR A 626 -40.12 15.50 45.92
C THR A 626 -41.27 15.46 46.93
N GLN A 627 -42.47 15.08 46.51
CA GLN A 627 -43.66 14.93 47.35
C GLN A 627 -43.68 13.66 48.23
N TYR A 628 -42.70 12.77 48.04
CA TYR A 628 -42.61 11.50 48.77
C TYR A 628 -41.48 11.49 49.80
N ARG A 629 -41.59 10.59 50.78
CA ARG A 629 -40.50 10.11 51.63
C ARG A 629 -40.34 8.62 51.41
N ILE A 630 -39.12 8.12 51.54
CA ILE A 630 -38.78 6.72 51.31
C ILE A 630 -38.67 6.06 52.67
N SER A 631 -39.44 5.00 52.90
CA SER A 631 -39.33 4.15 54.07
C SER A 631 -38.68 2.83 53.66
N LEU A 632 -37.72 2.38 54.47
CA LEU A 632 -36.98 1.14 54.29
C LEU A 632 -37.32 0.22 55.46
N GLN A 633 -37.85 -0.96 55.13
CA GLN A 633 -38.19 -1.98 56.10
C GLN A 633 -37.42 -3.26 55.76
N PHE A 634 -36.65 -3.75 56.72
CA PHE A 634 -36.00 -5.04 56.58
C PHE A 634 -37.07 -6.14 56.70
N ASP A 635 -36.99 -7.18 55.89
CA ASP A 635 -37.74 -8.42 56.05
C ASP A 635 -36.91 -9.40 56.89
N PHE A 636 -35.63 -9.50 56.57
CA PHE A 636 -34.62 -10.32 57.23
C PHE A 636 -33.30 -9.53 57.36
N PHE A 637 -32.57 -9.75 58.46
CA PHE A 637 -31.28 -9.12 58.71
C PHE A 637 -30.37 -10.02 59.55
N GLU A 638 -29.21 -10.38 59.00
CA GLU A 638 -28.16 -11.14 59.68
C GLU A 638 -26.79 -10.82 59.05
N THR A 639 -25.98 -10.01 59.71
CA THR A 639 -24.59 -9.72 59.30
C THR A 639 -23.62 -10.01 60.44
N GLU A 640 -22.34 -10.24 60.14
CA GLU A 640 -21.30 -10.25 61.16
C GLU A 640 -21.25 -8.87 61.85
N GLY A 641 -21.06 -8.85 63.17
CA GLY A 641 -20.99 -7.59 63.88
C GLY A 641 -20.77 -7.74 65.38
N ASN A 642 -20.35 -6.65 65.99
CA ASN A 642 -20.29 -6.44 67.43
C ASN A 642 -21.07 -5.16 67.78
N ASP A 643 -21.07 -4.73 69.04
CA ASP A 643 -21.83 -3.54 69.49
C ASP A 643 -21.49 -2.22 68.76
N VAL A 644 -20.39 -2.17 68.00
CA VAL A 644 -19.93 -0.99 67.25
C VAL A 644 -20.00 -1.22 65.72
N CYS A 645 -20.46 -2.38 65.26
CA CYS A 645 -20.53 -2.76 63.85
C CYS A 645 -19.21 -2.51 63.10
N LYS A 646 -18.11 -3.03 63.66
CA LYS A 646 -16.76 -2.84 63.11
C LYS A 646 -16.48 -3.67 61.85
N TYR A 647 -17.05 -4.87 61.78
CA TYR A 647 -16.88 -5.82 60.68
C TYR A 647 -17.88 -5.50 59.56
N ASP A 648 -18.86 -6.37 59.34
CA ASP A 648 -19.88 -6.17 58.33
C ASP A 648 -21.01 -5.25 58.83
N PHE A 649 -21.51 -4.39 57.96
CA PHE A 649 -22.59 -3.47 58.37
C PHE A 649 -23.43 -2.96 57.21
N VAL A 650 -24.66 -2.57 57.56
CA VAL A 650 -25.54 -1.78 56.70
C VAL A 650 -25.71 -0.38 57.30
N GLU A 651 -25.38 0.64 56.52
CA GLU A 651 -25.49 2.05 56.90
C GLU A 651 -26.59 2.73 56.10
N VAL A 652 -27.48 3.48 56.77
CA VAL A 652 -28.63 4.14 56.12
C VAL A 652 -28.61 5.64 56.38
N ARG A 653 -28.70 6.45 55.31
CA ARG A 653 -28.63 7.92 55.36
C ARG A 653 -29.76 8.61 54.59
N SER A 654 -30.22 9.77 55.07
CA SER A 654 -31.15 10.66 54.37
C SER A 654 -30.42 11.61 53.42
N GLY A 655 -30.13 11.14 52.21
CA GLY A 655 -29.42 11.88 51.15
C GLY A 655 -28.65 10.94 50.22
N LEU A 656 -28.01 11.47 49.18
CA LEU A 656 -27.27 10.66 48.19
C LEU A 656 -25.76 10.58 48.44
N THR A 657 -25.25 11.37 49.38
CA THR A 657 -23.82 11.49 49.69
C THR A 657 -23.49 10.84 51.03
N ALA A 658 -22.21 10.54 51.26
CA ALA A 658 -21.73 10.01 52.54
C ALA A 658 -21.91 11.00 53.71
N ASP A 659 -21.89 12.31 53.44
CA ASP A 659 -22.03 13.37 54.45
C ASP A 659 -23.49 13.62 54.88
N SER A 660 -24.44 12.93 54.23
CA SER A 660 -25.86 13.06 54.52
C SER A 660 -26.21 12.52 55.92
N LYS A 661 -27.33 13.00 56.49
CA LYS A 661 -27.75 12.64 57.85
C LYS A 661 -27.85 11.12 58.03
N LEU A 662 -27.04 10.58 58.94
CA LEU A 662 -27.05 9.18 59.33
C LEU A 662 -28.27 8.84 60.19
N HIS A 663 -28.98 7.78 59.81
CA HIS A 663 -30.04 7.18 60.61
C HIS A 663 -29.50 6.10 61.54
N GLY A 664 -28.57 5.29 61.04
CA GLY A 664 -27.91 4.27 61.84
C GLY A 664 -26.94 3.41 61.02
N LYS A 665 -26.07 2.72 61.75
CA LYS A 665 -25.17 1.69 61.25
C LYS A 665 -25.55 0.39 61.97
N PHE A 666 -25.97 -0.60 61.20
CA PHE A 666 -26.62 -1.81 61.71
C PHE A 666 -25.77 -3.04 61.38
N CYS A 667 -25.72 -3.99 62.31
CA CYS A 667 -25.04 -5.27 62.17
C CYS A 667 -25.59 -6.29 63.17
N GLY A 668 -25.18 -7.55 63.07
CA GLY A 668 -25.68 -8.64 63.91
C GLY A 668 -26.96 -9.27 63.37
N SER A 669 -27.71 -9.97 64.24
CA SER A 669 -28.96 -10.67 63.88
C SER A 669 -30.23 -9.94 64.33
N GLU A 670 -30.09 -8.81 65.02
CA GLU A 670 -31.23 -7.98 65.41
C GLU A 670 -31.71 -7.16 64.22
N LYS A 671 -33.01 -7.24 63.95
CA LYS A 671 -33.64 -6.59 62.80
C LYS A 671 -33.88 -5.10 63.10
N PRO A 672 -33.37 -4.18 62.28
CA PRO A 672 -33.64 -2.75 62.46
C PRO A 672 -35.13 -2.41 62.31
N GLU A 673 -35.58 -1.41 63.08
CA GLU A 673 -36.90 -0.80 62.89
C GLU A 673 -37.02 -0.09 61.53
N VAL A 674 -38.24 0.26 61.12
CA VAL A 674 -38.50 0.91 59.83
C VAL A 674 -37.83 2.30 59.79
N ILE A 675 -36.97 2.51 58.80
CA ILE A 675 -36.20 3.74 58.65
C ILE A 675 -36.85 4.61 57.58
N THR A 676 -37.25 5.84 57.93
CA THR A 676 -37.88 6.78 56.98
C THR A 676 -36.97 7.95 56.66
N SER A 677 -36.78 8.26 55.38
CA SER A 677 -35.94 9.38 54.94
C SER A 677 -36.54 10.74 55.30
N GLN A 678 -35.69 11.73 55.58
CA GLN A 678 -36.11 13.12 55.78
C GLN A 678 -36.63 13.76 54.49
N TYR A 679 -36.00 13.41 53.37
CA TYR A 679 -36.26 13.93 52.03
C TYR A 679 -36.82 12.85 51.08
N ASN A 680 -36.81 13.12 49.79
CA ASN A 680 -37.22 12.20 48.73
C ASN A 680 -36.07 11.29 48.25
N ASN A 681 -34.97 11.21 49.01
CA ASN A 681 -33.83 10.38 48.69
C ASN A 681 -33.26 9.68 49.94
N MET A 682 -32.65 8.52 49.71
CA MET A 682 -32.05 7.68 50.75
C MET A 682 -30.84 6.95 50.16
N ARG A 683 -29.75 6.85 50.93
CA ARG A 683 -28.57 6.04 50.60
C ARG A 683 -28.46 4.89 51.59
N VAL A 684 -28.32 3.68 51.07
CA VAL A 684 -28.08 2.45 51.85
C VAL A 684 -26.71 1.91 51.41
N GLU A 685 -25.77 1.76 52.33
CA GLU A 685 -24.44 1.19 52.07
C GLU A 685 -24.28 -0.11 52.85
N PHE A 686 -23.97 -1.21 52.17
CA PHE A 686 -23.58 -2.47 52.80
C PHE A 686 -22.09 -2.71 52.56
N LYS A 687 -21.33 -2.98 53.62
CA LYS A 687 -19.92 -3.34 53.55
C LYS A 687 -19.70 -4.68 54.23
N SER A 688 -18.96 -5.55 53.55
CA SER A 688 -18.40 -6.77 54.14
C SER A 688 -16.86 -6.73 54.15
N ASP A 689 -16.26 -7.32 55.18
CA ASP A 689 -14.81 -7.48 55.30
C ASP A 689 -14.32 -8.79 54.65
N ASN A 690 -13.06 -9.15 54.87
CA ASN A 690 -12.45 -10.32 54.23
C ASN A 690 -12.74 -11.66 54.91
N THR A 691 -13.52 -11.67 55.99
CA THR A 691 -13.81 -12.84 56.83
C THR A 691 -15.32 -13.02 57.05
N VAL A 692 -15.67 -14.11 57.74
CA VAL A 692 -17.00 -14.48 58.26
C VAL A 692 -18.20 -13.84 57.56
N SER A 693 -18.83 -14.58 56.66
CA SER A 693 -20.07 -14.15 56.03
C SER A 693 -21.30 -14.77 56.68
N LYS A 694 -22.42 -14.04 56.64
CA LYS A 694 -23.74 -14.49 57.11
C LYS A 694 -24.75 -14.42 55.96
N LYS A 695 -26.01 -14.80 56.21
CA LYS A 695 -27.07 -14.77 55.19
C LYS A 695 -27.32 -13.37 54.62
N GLY A 696 -27.00 -12.31 55.36
CA GLY A 696 -27.16 -10.93 54.94
C GLY A 696 -28.56 -10.41 55.19
N PHE A 697 -29.12 -9.66 54.25
CA PHE A 697 -30.41 -9.00 54.46
C PHE A 697 -31.28 -8.99 53.21
N LYS A 698 -32.59 -8.91 53.46
CA LYS A 698 -33.60 -8.54 52.47
C LYS A 698 -34.40 -7.40 53.04
N ALA A 699 -34.51 -6.30 52.31
CA ALA A 699 -35.31 -5.15 52.70
C ALA A 699 -36.22 -4.71 51.56
N HIS A 700 -37.41 -4.24 51.89
CA HIS A 700 -38.31 -3.60 50.97
C HIS A 700 -38.37 -2.10 51.26
N PHE A 701 -38.38 -1.30 50.20
CA PHE A 701 -38.54 0.14 50.28
C PHE A 701 -39.83 0.57 49.59
N PHE A 702 -40.47 1.60 50.13
CA PHE A 702 -41.68 2.18 49.56
C PHE A 702 -41.73 3.67 49.84
N SER A 703 -42.38 4.40 48.93
CA SER A 703 -42.47 5.85 48.96
C SER A 703 -43.85 6.28 49.42
N GLU A 704 -43.93 7.00 50.54
CA GLU A 704 -45.17 7.55 51.09
C GLU A 704 -45.30 9.03 50.79
N LYS A 705 -46.51 9.49 50.42
CA LYS A 705 -46.76 10.92 50.21
C LYS A 705 -46.69 11.64 51.56
N ARG A 706 -46.01 12.79 51.60
CA ARG A 706 -46.03 13.64 52.79
C ARG A 706 -47.46 14.12 53.07
N PRO A 707 -47.96 14.07 54.32
CA PRO A 707 -49.20 14.73 54.66
C PRO A 707 -49.07 16.24 54.43
N ALA A 708 -50.00 16.80 53.67
CA ALA A 708 -50.06 18.25 53.46
C ALA A 708 -50.38 18.93 54.80
N LEU A 709 -49.51 19.85 55.25
CA LEU A 709 -49.84 20.75 56.35
C LEU A 709 -51.13 21.50 55.99
N GLN A 710 -52.20 21.27 56.75
CA GLN A 710 -53.42 22.07 56.64
C GLN A 710 -53.13 23.50 57.11
N PRO A 711 -53.54 24.54 56.36
CA PRO A 711 -53.40 25.92 56.82
C PRO A 711 -54.37 26.21 57.98
N PRO A 712 -54.03 27.11 58.93
CA PRO A 712 -54.88 27.43 60.06
C PRO A 712 -56.17 28.13 59.60
N ARG A 713 -57.30 27.80 60.26
CA ARG A 713 -58.61 28.42 60.02
C ARG A 713 -58.58 29.90 60.41
N GLY A 714 -58.41 30.78 59.44
CA GLY A 714 -58.65 32.23 59.54
C GLY A 714 -59.69 32.67 58.49
N ARG A 715 -60.69 33.43 58.93
CA ARG A 715 -61.89 33.86 58.16
C ARG A 715 -61.56 34.64 56.87
N PRO A 716 -62.45 34.64 55.86
CA PRO A 716 -62.22 35.36 54.60
C PRO A 716 -62.64 36.83 54.70
N HIS A 717 -61.72 37.74 54.35
CA HIS A 717 -62.10 39.06 53.84
C HIS A 717 -61.90 39.07 52.32
N GLN A 718 -63.00 39.32 51.60
CA GLN A 718 -63.01 39.52 50.16
C GLN A 718 -62.25 40.80 49.80
N LEU A 719 -61.41 40.73 48.76
CA LEU A 719 -61.18 41.86 47.86
C LEU A 719 -60.91 41.34 46.44
N LYS A 720 -61.85 41.63 45.55
CA LYS A 720 -61.78 41.42 44.11
C LYS A 720 -60.83 42.45 43.49
N PHE A 721 -59.96 42.02 42.57
CA PHE A 721 -59.51 42.87 41.46
C PHE A 721 -59.44 42.08 40.14
N ARG A 722 -59.86 42.75 39.08
CA ARG A 722 -60.15 42.29 37.71
C ARG A 722 -59.23 43.05 36.76
N VAL A 723 -58.45 42.38 35.90
CA VAL A 723 -57.88 42.93 34.64
C VAL A 723 -57.58 41.75 33.69
N GLN A 724 -58.40 41.49 32.66
CA GLN A 724 -58.34 41.96 31.25
C GLN A 724 -57.20 41.39 30.37
N LYS A 725 -57.60 40.47 29.46
CA LYS A 725 -56.83 39.93 28.32
C LYS A 725 -56.66 40.98 27.22
N ARG A 726 -55.49 41.02 26.57
CA ARG A 726 -55.30 41.63 25.26
C ARG A 726 -54.68 40.60 24.30
N ASN A 727 -55.50 40.16 23.33
CA ASN A 727 -55.03 39.52 22.10
C ASN A 727 -54.56 40.61 21.12
N ARG A 728 -53.47 40.37 20.40
CA ARG A 728 -53.22 40.93 19.06
C ARG A 728 -52.12 40.12 18.35
N THR A 729 -52.52 39.45 17.29
CA THR A 729 -51.75 39.17 16.05
C THR A 729 -52.46 39.95 14.92
N PRO A 730 -51.96 40.03 13.66
CA PRO A 730 -50.65 39.70 13.09
C PRO A 730 -50.04 40.83 12.21
N GLN A 731 -48.77 40.68 11.82
CA GLN A 731 -48.28 40.93 10.44
C GLN A 731 -47.04 40.08 10.20
#